data_AF-A0A2T4FMQ4-F1
#
_entry.id   AF-A0A2T4FMQ4-F1
#
_cell.length_a   1.000
_cell.length_b   1.000
_cell.length_c   1.000
_cell.angle_alpha   90.00
_cell.angle_beta   90.00
_cell.angle_gamma   90.00
#
_symmetry.space_group_name_H-M   'P 1'
#
loop_
_entity.id
_entity.type
_entity.pdbx_description
1 polymer ?
#
loop_
_entity_poly.entity_id
_entity_poly.type
_entity_poly.pdbx_seq_one_letter_code
_entity_poly.pdbx_strand_id
1 'polypeptide(L)'
;MQEPAQALQTLLKSPKAQAIGQAVQDGLNGIATPTSLGDYVMAAINIGLDRESVEQPRRQSVAGFDLGQEAYWGMPAATVVDGLSRHLVTAGRVTQAEAKLATHVLLARVAPQLLVQDIPGSVVNGSQAWVNFCRAVAKIEAIAPGTASQMSYGHVMSAAQALNDPPDHITQALLLDWGVINGLVARKEDALYTPQEVETVRTAFNQQINERTTASELLGASIPSRKAIALEKLKQQFGEGLPFEEKCLTTVSDDKSKQLDGKHSMLDMAMMGINVRWKTDDSRIPIDAINERPRLNVNGEFLGQYETAVDSLEKGVKTQIRHLISELPLEDRKNLELGKIDLYQKNQYVIDTGFINPPVFRSRRNELLIKTQRMVDGKPQVCVYEVDILNSRIIKRSEAAITRGDQRNSNIQTRIEKFIPDDHDRQAPEKTPVDSAPVPLSFTSARTHYLADAFFKHLDIGGHDQRTQAFGTTTLDQQKAGGERVKEFFLNLIPLRSAIVNFRQGDYESGLIDLGLDAFGLLTAGYGAGAKVAKVASTGASTAVKAAHAGRIIGGALISALNPLSGAKGLAIGTAALATQGARMFSHSGQWLINKVRGASGSYDLLKAANKEYGAAALGSYKVAEGSVDGVAVHRNGNWYAYNPLKQEAFGAPLQHFTPLNGRPGPIDAGAPIGPHHEGFKNNLERAQWPHNRADFNRGFESGDVTRLRDYYPDISAQGLIELISKPGRTAEEIGMLAKEIKSKAIENAQYASHLLNCDVDAPGVRLFPASQTHYHAHVDPASRGECAAMANTMALAIEHGKEDVFLTNLYRAADAPLTPESQTFIKTLRTFQDVVGDKKSFHLDQTVTKCTAAQIIEDLTNSPTSKTLRIGEKDHGLLAGIKVKNGETEWFFYDPDAGLVKFQTLQSMQEGLDKALSSGLTAVTRRPYGKKHGTLTYNVSEFQARDLAADKVDGAAVAQLMTPL
;
A
#
# COMPACT_ATOMS: atom_id res chain seq x y z
N MET A 1 1.60 13.55 33.92
CA MET A 1 2.43 13.52 32.69
C MET A 1 2.99 12.14 32.34
N GLN A 2 2.79 11.10 33.18
CA GLN A 2 3.24 9.72 32.86
C GLN A 2 2.44 9.07 31.72
N GLU A 3 1.20 9.52 31.49
CA GLU A 3 0.38 9.19 30.32
C GLU A 3 0.28 10.44 29.41
N PRO A 4 1.12 10.56 28.37
CA PRO A 4 1.24 11.78 27.57
C PRO A 4 -0.06 12.19 26.90
N ALA A 5 -0.80 11.25 26.32
CA ALA A 5 -2.05 11.53 25.61
C ALA A 5 -3.13 12.12 26.54
N GLN A 6 -3.31 11.54 27.73
CA GLN A 6 -4.26 12.06 28.73
C GLN A 6 -3.80 13.40 29.32
N ALA A 7 -2.49 13.55 29.57
CA ALA A 7 -1.92 14.80 30.04
C ALA A 7 -2.12 15.92 29.01
N LEU A 8 -1.95 15.63 27.71
CA LEU A 8 -2.21 16.55 26.62
C LEU A 8 -3.69 16.96 26.60
N GLN A 9 -4.62 16.01 26.66
CA GLN A 9 -6.05 16.34 26.71
C GLN A 9 -6.41 17.23 27.90
N THR A 10 -5.81 16.98 29.07
CA THR A 10 -6.01 17.81 30.26
C THR A 10 -5.46 19.21 30.08
N LEU A 11 -4.25 19.34 29.49
CA LEU A 11 -3.62 20.62 29.16
C LEU A 11 -4.49 21.43 28.19
N LEU A 12 -4.97 20.80 27.11
CA LEU A 12 -5.79 21.43 26.09
C LEU A 12 -7.13 21.94 26.64
N LYS A 13 -7.69 21.29 27.67
CA LYS A 13 -8.91 21.73 28.36
C LYS A 13 -8.69 22.87 29.36
N SER A 14 -7.44 23.27 29.64
CA SER A 14 -7.18 24.35 30.59
C SER A 14 -7.69 25.72 30.07
N PRO A 15 -8.17 26.63 30.93
CA PRO A 15 -8.65 27.94 30.50
C PRO A 15 -7.64 28.73 29.68
N LYS A 16 -6.35 28.61 30.02
CA LYS A 16 -5.26 29.28 29.31
C LYS A 16 -5.05 28.69 27.91
N ALA A 17 -5.09 27.37 27.77
CA ALA A 17 -5.00 26.72 26.45
C ALA A 17 -6.18 27.11 25.58
N GLN A 18 -7.41 27.06 26.11
CA GLN A 18 -8.62 27.48 25.39
C GLN A 18 -8.53 28.94 24.92
N ALA A 19 -8.05 29.85 25.76
CA ALA A 19 -7.86 31.25 25.38
C ALA A 19 -6.82 31.44 24.27
N ILE A 20 -5.69 30.71 24.32
CA ILE A 20 -4.67 30.73 23.26
C ILE A 20 -5.24 30.15 21.95
N GLY A 21 -5.91 29.00 22.02
CA GLY A 21 -6.54 28.36 20.87
C GLY A 21 -7.55 29.27 20.20
N GLN A 22 -8.36 29.98 20.99
CA GLN A 22 -9.36 30.92 20.47
C GLN A 22 -8.70 32.10 19.77
N ALA A 23 -7.67 32.71 20.40
CA ALA A 23 -6.95 33.83 19.80
C ALA A 23 -6.27 33.46 18.47
N VAL A 24 -5.68 32.26 18.38
CA VAL A 24 -5.04 31.77 17.15
C VAL A 24 -6.09 31.44 16.09
N GLN A 25 -7.20 30.78 16.47
CA GLN A 25 -8.31 30.49 15.55
C GLN A 25 -8.86 31.78 14.94
N ASP A 26 -9.16 32.78 15.77
CA ASP A 26 -9.72 34.06 15.32
C ASP A 26 -8.73 34.81 14.42
N GLY A 27 -7.44 34.82 14.80
CA GLY A 27 -6.38 35.45 14.00
C GLY A 27 -6.16 34.80 12.62
N LEU A 28 -6.40 33.49 12.50
CA LEU A 28 -6.25 32.74 11.26
C LEU A 28 -7.56 32.56 10.47
N ASN A 29 -8.67 33.13 10.95
CA ASN A 29 -10.03 32.86 10.44
C ASN A 29 -10.35 31.35 10.35
N GLY A 30 -9.86 30.58 11.33
CA GLY A 30 -10.00 29.14 11.40
C GLY A 30 -11.43 28.65 11.52
N ILE A 31 -11.74 27.47 10.96
CA ILE A 31 -13.05 26.86 11.16
C ILE A 31 -13.21 26.36 12.59
N ALA A 32 -14.28 26.79 13.25
CA ALA A 32 -14.64 26.31 14.57
C ALA A 32 -15.23 24.89 14.48
N THR A 33 -14.57 23.94 15.13
CA THR A 33 -15.02 22.55 15.32
C THR A 33 -14.82 22.12 16.77
N PRO A 34 -15.36 20.97 17.21
CA PRO A 34 -15.15 20.50 18.58
C PRO A 34 -13.68 20.34 18.99
N THR A 35 -12.75 20.20 18.03
CA THR A 35 -11.31 20.00 18.27
C THR A 35 -10.42 21.18 17.90
N SER A 36 -10.92 22.16 17.13
CA SER A 36 -10.11 23.19 16.47
C SER A 36 -9.22 23.99 17.42
N LEU A 37 -9.74 24.38 18.59
CA LEU A 37 -8.97 25.11 19.60
C LEU A 37 -7.77 24.29 20.10
N GLY A 38 -7.96 22.99 20.28
CA GLY A 38 -6.89 22.07 20.67
C GLY A 38 -5.81 21.98 19.61
N ASP A 39 -6.20 21.88 18.34
CA ASP A 39 -5.28 21.80 17.20
C ASP A 39 -4.39 23.05 17.10
N TYR A 40 -4.96 24.25 17.28
CA TYR A 40 -4.19 25.49 17.28
C TYR A 40 -3.22 25.59 18.46
N VAL A 41 -3.61 25.15 19.65
CA VAL A 41 -2.71 25.10 20.80
C VAL A 41 -1.58 24.10 20.56
N MET A 42 -1.87 22.93 20.01
CA MET A 42 -0.83 21.94 19.67
C MET A 42 0.16 22.49 18.64
N ALA A 43 -0.32 23.22 17.62
CA ALA A 43 0.55 23.89 16.66
C ALA A 43 1.48 24.92 17.34
N ALA A 44 0.93 25.75 18.24
CA ALA A 44 1.70 26.74 19.00
C ALA A 44 2.75 26.08 19.91
N ILE A 45 2.41 25.00 20.59
CA ILE A 45 3.36 24.23 21.43
C ILE A 45 4.48 23.64 20.56
N ASN A 46 4.16 23.07 19.40
CA ASN A 46 5.15 22.53 18.47
C ASN A 46 6.15 23.61 18.02
N ILE A 47 5.66 24.80 17.64
CA ILE A 47 6.52 25.93 17.24
C ILE A 47 7.41 26.38 18.41
N GLY A 48 6.87 26.41 19.64
CA GLY A 48 7.63 26.80 20.83
C GLY A 48 8.73 25.82 21.21
N LEU A 49 8.47 24.50 21.07
CA LEU A 49 9.43 23.46 21.40
C LEU A 49 10.50 23.25 20.32
N ASP A 50 10.14 23.48 19.05
CA ASP A 50 10.92 23.12 17.87
C ASP A 50 10.89 24.24 16.83
N ARG A 51 11.37 25.40 17.24
CA ARG A 51 11.44 26.61 16.40
C ARG A 51 12.39 26.41 15.22
N GLU A 52 13.46 25.63 15.40
CA GLU A 52 14.45 25.32 14.37
C GLU A 52 13.82 24.67 13.15
N SER A 53 12.85 23.76 13.35
CA SER A 53 12.18 23.09 12.23
C SER A 53 11.28 24.01 11.41
N VAL A 54 10.97 25.23 11.90
CA VAL A 54 10.26 26.27 11.13
C VAL A 54 11.27 27.14 10.37
N GLU A 55 12.39 27.49 10.99
CA GLU A 55 13.38 28.41 10.41
C GLU A 55 14.33 27.71 9.42
N GLN A 56 14.72 26.45 9.69
CA GLN A 56 15.63 25.64 8.88
C GLN A 56 15.21 24.16 8.94
N PRO A 57 14.17 23.76 8.19
CA PRO A 57 13.68 22.38 8.23
C PRO A 57 14.78 21.40 7.78
N ARG A 58 15.04 20.39 8.62
CA ARG A 58 15.97 19.30 8.32
C ARG A 58 15.25 17.96 8.40
N ARG A 59 15.48 17.12 7.39
CA ARG A 59 14.87 15.79 7.31
C ARG A 59 15.28 14.95 8.54
N GLN A 60 14.32 14.21 9.10
CA GLN A 60 14.50 13.38 10.31
C GLN A 60 15.00 14.16 11.54
N SER A 61 14.89 15.50 11.57
CA SER A 61 15.27 16.28 12.74
C SER A 61 14.06 16.86 13.47
N VAL A 62 14.16 16.93 14.80
CA VAL A 62 13.13 17.54 15.66
C VAL A 62 13.78 18.14 16.90
N ALA A 63 13.58 19.45 17.14
CA ALA A 63 14.20 20.20 18.23
C ALA A 63 15.74 20.00 18.32
N GLY A 64 16.40 19.96 17.16
CA GLY A 64 17.84 19.73 17.03
C GLY A 64 18.30 18.29 17.29
N PHE A 65 17.38 17.35 17.52
CA PHE A 65 17.67 15.91 17.62
C PHE A 65 17.54 15.25 16.25
N ASP A 66 18.46 14.35 15.90
CA ASP A 66 18.41 13.55 14.68
C ASP A 66 17.78 12.18 14.97
N LEU A 67 16.55 11.97 14.51
CA LEU A 67 15.80 10.71 14.64
C LEU A 67 16.47 9.55 13.87
N GLY A 68 17.28 9.88 12.86
CA GLY A 68 17.97 8.93 11.99
C GLY A 68 19.44 8.70 12.34
N GLN A 69 19.94 9.20 13.48
CA GLN A 69 21.37 9.08 13.83
C GLN A 69 21.83 7.64 14.02
N GLU A 70 23.12 7.38 13.74
CA GLU A 70 23.71 6.03 13.68
C GLU A 70 23.52 5.21 14.96
N ALA A 71 23.50 5.88 16.12
CA ALA A 71 23.32 5.24 17.43
C ALA A 71 21.97 4.51 17.58
N TYR A 72 20.98 4.80 16.72
CA TYR A 72 19.66 4.17 16.75
C TYR A 72 19.44 3.16 15.61
N TRP A 73 20.41 2.93 14.75
CA TRP A 73 20.29 1.91 13.70
C TRP A 73 20.30 0.51 14.31
N GLY A 74 19.31 -0.31 13.95
CA GLY A 74 19.07 -1.62 14.55
C GLY A 74 18.45 -1.57 15.95
N MET A 75 18.01 -0.39 16.42
CA MET A 75 17.34 -0.24 17.73
C MET A 75 15.81 -0.24 17.59
N PRO A 76 15.07 -0.71 18.61
CA PRO A 76 13.61 -0.56 18.67
C PRO A 76 13.17 0.91 18.75
N ALA A 77 11.99 1.22 18.22
CA ALA A 77 11.39 2.57 18.22
C ALA A 77 11.40 3.25 19.59
N ALA A 78 11.09 2.51 20.66
CA ALA A 78 11.08 3.04 22.04
C ALA A 78 12.42 3.67 22.45
N THR A 79 13.55 3.12 21.97
CA THR A 79 14.89 3.64 22.26
C THR A 79 15.10 5.03 21.65
N VAL A 80 14.54 5.26 20.45
CA VAL A 80 14.59 6.55 19.76
C VAL A 80 13.75 7.58 20.52
N VAL A 81 12.56 7.18 20.96
CA VAL A 81 11.64 8.02 21.76
C VAL A 81 12.29 8.44 23.07
N ASP A 82 12.90 7.50 23.80
CA ASP A 82 13.63 7.77 25.04
C ASP A 82 14.87 8.65 24.81
N GLY A 83 15.54 8.48 23.68
CA GLY A 83 16.64 9.33 23.22
C GLY A 83 16.21 10.79 23.07
N LEU A 84 15.12 11.03 22.35
CA LEU A 84 14.55 12.37 22.18
C LEU A 84 14.13 12.96 23.52
N SER A 85 13.49 12.17 24.40
CA SER A 85 13.06 12.65 25.71
C SER A 85 14.23 13.14 26.57
N ARG A 86 15.34 12.38 26.61
CA ARG A 86 16.57 12.80 27.30
C ARG A 86 17.21 14.02 26.65
N HIS A 87 17.20 14.11 25.33
CA HIS A 87 17.72 15.27 24.60
C HIS A 87 16.99 16.55 24.98
N LEU A 88 15.65 16.55 25.02
CA LEU A 88 14.86 17.72 25.38
C LEU A 88 15.17 18.25 26.79
N VAL A 89 15.40 17.34 27.75
CA VAL A 89 15.82 17.73 29.11
C VAL A 89 17.23 18.29 29.12
N THR A 90 18.17 17.61 28.47
CA THR A 90 19.58 18.01 28.44
C THR A 90 19.79 19.35 27.73
N ALA A 91 18.99 19.60 26.68
CA ALA A 91 18.98 20.87 25.94
C ALA A 91 18.24 22.00 26.69
N GLY A 92 17.71 21.75 27.89
CA GLY A 92 16.98 22.74 28.68
C GLY A 92 15.65 23.19 28.09
N ARG A 93 15.09 22.42 27.14
CA ARG A 93 13.81 22.73 26.47
C ARG A 93 12.62 22.52 27.40
N VAL A 94 12.73 21.52 28.27
CA VAL A 94 11.68 21.04 29.17
C VAL A 94 12.28 20.49 30.46
N THR A 95 11.48 20.43 31.52
CA THR A 95 11.86 19.74 32.75
C THR A 95 11.75 18.21 32.60
N GLN A 96 12.36 17.45 33.51
CA GLN A 96 12.23 15.98 33.55
C GLN A 96 10.77 15.50 33.63
N ALA A 97 9.90 16.26 34.31
CA ALA A 97 8.49 15.92 34.44
C ALA A 97 7.71 16.10 33.12
N GLU A 98 8.11 17.08 32.30
CA GLU A 98 7.46 17.46 31.05
C GLU A 98 7.97 16.67 29.84
N ALA A 99 9.16 16.07 29.96
CA ALA A 99 9.89 15.42 28.87
C ALA A 99 9.02 14.46 28.05
N LYS A 100 8.29 13.54 28.68
CA LYS A 100 7.44 12.55 27.99
C LYS A 100 6.32 13.20 27.18
N LEU A 101 5.69 14.25 27.71
CA LEU A 101 4.61 14.97 27.04
C LEU A 101 5.15 15.75 25.83
N ALA A 102 6.26 16.47 26.01
CA ALA A 102 6.89 17.21 24.93
C ALA A 102 7.38 16.30 23.80
N THR A 103 8.00 15.17 24.14
CA THR A 103 8.36 14.12 23.17
C THR A 103 7.15 13.64 22.38
N HIS A 104 6.04 13.34 23.06
CA HIS A 104 4.81 12.90 22.38
C HIS A 104 4.26 13.97 21.43
N VAL A 105 4.17 15.22 21.86
CA VAL A 105 3.66 16.33 21.02
C VAL A 105 4.52 16.55 19.77
N LEU A 106 5.85 16.51 19.91
CA LEU A 106 6.79 16.69 18.80
C LEU A 106 6.73 15.53 17.79
N LEU A 107 6.69 14.29 18.29
CA LEU A 107 6.63 13.11 17.42
C LEU A 107 5.29 12.99 16.69
N ALA A 108 4.19 13.44 17.28
CA ALA A 108 2.88 13.42 16.63
C ALA A 108 2.85 14.21 15.32
N ARG A 109 3.71 15.24 15.20
CA ARG A 109 3.88 16.04 13.99
C ARG A 109 4.91 15.46 13.02
N VAL A 110 6.06 15.03 13.53
CA VAL A 110 7.26 14.76 12.70
C VAL A 110 7.44 13.28 12.37
N ALA A 111 7.07 12.38 13.29
CA ALA A 111 7.30 10.95 13.16
C ALA A 111 6.23 10.12 13.90
N PRO A 112 4.96 10.18 13.46
CA PRO A 112 3.85 9.49 14.13
C PRO A 112 4.06 7.96 14.22
N GLN A 113 4.87 7.37 13.35
CA GLN A 113 5.28 5.96 13.41
C GLN A 113 5.98 5.59 14.72
N LEU A 114 6.64 6.53 15.40
CA LEU A 114 7.28 6.32 16.69
C LEU A 114 6.30 6.36 17.87
N LEU A 115 5.04 6.74 17.64
CA LEU A 115 3.99 6.81 18.66
C LEU A 115 2.97 5.68 18.59
N VAL A 116 3.02 4.86 17.54
CA VAL A 116 2.16 3.68 17.39
C VAL A 116 2.37 2.74 18.58
N GLN A 117 1.28 2.18 19.07
CA GLN A 117 1.28 1.30 20.24
C GLN A 117 1.68 -0.12 19.85
N ASP A 118 2.24 -0.88 20.80
CA ASP A 118 2.54 -2.30 20.65
C ASP A 118 3.44 -2.65 19.43
N ILE A 119 4.40 -1.78 19.10
CA ILE A 119 5.41 -2.07 18.06
C ILE A 119 6.28 -3.25 18.55
N PRO A 120 6.34 -4.37 17.81
CA PRO A 120 7.17 -5.51 18.20
C PRO A 120 8.65 -5.13 18.27
N GLY A 121 9.37 -5.66 19.25
CA GLY A 121 10.81 -5.38 19.42
C GLY A 121 11.69 -5.84 18.25
N SER A 122 11.19 -6.73 17.40
CA SER A 122 11.84 -7.15 16.15
C SER A 122 11.71 -6.12 15.01
N VAL A 123 10.78 -5.17 15.10
CA VAL A 123 10.64 -4.10 14.10
C VAL A 123 11.59 -2.97 14.47
N VAL A 124 12.86 -3.15 14.12
CA VAL A 124 13.95 -2.23 14.47
C VAL A 124 14.24 -1.22 13.36
N ASN A 125 14.72 -0.03 13.72
CA ASN A 125 15.07 1.01 12.76
C ASN A 125 16.12 0.51 11.75
N GLY A 126 15.80 0.54 10.46
CA GLY A 126 16.66 0.02 9.38
C GLY A 126 16.39 -1.43 8.97
N SER A 127 15.42 -2.10 9.58
CA SER A 127 14.87 -3.37 9.08
C SER A 127 13.92 -3.15 7.89
N GLN A 128 13.70 -4.19 7.09
CA GLN A 128 12.68 -4.16 6.02
C GLN A 128 11.26 -4.07 6.61
N ALA A 129 11.03 -4.71 7.76
CA ALA A 129 9.77 -4.61 8.50
C ALA A 129 9.48 -3.16 8.93
N TRP A 130 10.50 -2.42 9.39
CA TRP A 130 10.37 -1.00 9.74
C TRP A 130 10.04 -0.12 8.55
N VAL A 131 10.64 -0.37 7.38
CA VAL A 131 10.30 0.35 6.13
C VAL A 131 8.83 0.14 5.77
N ASN A 132 8.37 -1.12 5.77
CA ASN A 132 6.99 -1.46 5.46
C ASN A 132 6.01 -0.86 6.49
N PHE A 133 6.37 -0.87 7.76
CA PHE A 133 5.60 -0.27 8.83
C PHE A 133 5.50 1.26 8.68
N CYS A 134 6.61 1.94 8.41
CA CYS A 134 6.60 3.39 8.15
C CYS A 134 5.75 3.74 6.92
N ARG A 135 5.80 2.91 5.87
CA ARG A 135 4.93 3.05 4.69
C ARG A 135 3.46 2.87 5.07
N ALA A 136 3.12 1.89 5.90
CA ALA A 136 1.76 1.69 6.39
C ALA A 136 1.24 2.86 7.23
N VAL A 137 2.08 3.41 8.11
CA VAL A 137 1.76 4.65 8.85
C VAL A 137 1.55 5.82 7.90
N ALA A 138 2.43 6.00 6.91
CA ALA A 138 2.29 7.07 5.92
C ALA A 138 0.98 6.97 5.11
N LYS A 139 0.53 5.75 4.77
CA LYS A 139 -0.78 5.54 4.13
C LYS A 139 -1.93 6.07 4.97
N ILE A 140 -1.91 5.80 6.27
CA ILE A 140 -2.97 6.21 7.20
C ILE A 140 -2.91 7.71 7.44
N GLU A 141 -1.72 8.26 7.67
CA GLU A 141 -1.50 9.67 7.94
C GLU A 141 -1.82 10.55 6.73
N ALA A 142 -1.64 10.05 5.50
CA ALA A 142 -2.00 10.77 4.27
C ALA A 142 -3.51 11.04 4.16
N ILE A 143 -4.34 10.15 4.71
CA ILE A 143 -5.81 10.22 4.59
C ILE A 143 -6.49 10.75 5.86
N ALA A 144 -5.87 10.53 7.01
CA ALA A 144 -6.32 11.02 8.30
C ALA A 144 -5.14 11.29 9.24
N PRO A 145 -4.54 12.49 9.13
CA PRO A 145 -3.46 12.90 10.00
C PRO A 145 -3.77 12.75 11.51
N GLY A 146 -2.78 12.27 12.25
CA GLY A 146 -2.79 12.01 13.69
C GLY A 146 -3.38 10.67 14.10
N THR A 147 -3.96 9.89 13.18
CA THR A 147 -4.69 8.65 13.51
C THR A 147 -3.74 7.52 13.90
N ALA A 148 -2.59 7.37 13.23
CA ALA A 148 -1.70 6.24 13.47
C ALA A 148 -1.17 6.20 14.91
N SER A 149 -0.95 7.37 15.53
CA SER A 149 -0.49 7.49 16.93
C SER A 149 -1.45 6.88 17.97
N GLN A 150 -2.72 6.64 17.59
CA GLN A 150 -3.74 6.06 18.44
C GLN A 150 -3.98 4.57 18.16
N MET A 151 -3.28 4.02 17.18
CA MET A 151 -3.45 2.64 16.73
C MET A 151 -2.35 1.75 17.31
N SER A 152 -2.64 0.46 17.45
CA SER A 152 -1.61 -0.56 17.65
C SER A 152 -0.96 -0.92 16.32
N TYR A 153 0.24 -1.51 16.37
CA TYR A 153 0.97 -1.99 15.19
C TYR A 153 0.09 -2.86 14.29
N GLY A 154 -0.63 -3.84 14.86
CA GLY A 154 -1.52 -4.74 14.10
C GLY A 154 -2.66 -3.98 13.39
N HIS A 155 -3.27 -3.00 14.06
CA HIS A 155 -4.30 -2.17 13.44
C HIS A 155 -3.74 -1.33 12.29
N VAL A 156 -2.53 -0.77 12.43
CA VAL A 156 -1.87 -0.01 11.36
C VAL A 156 -1.64 -0.89 10.14
N MET A 157 -1.02 -2.06 10.34
CA MET A 157 -0.70 -2.99 9.25
C MET A 157 -1.96 -3.52 8.56
N SER A 158 -3.05 -3.74 9.31
CA SER A 158 -4.34 -4.16 8.74
C SER A 158 -5.02 -3.04 7.95
N ALA A 159 -5.16 -1.85 8.54
CA ALA A 159 -5.85 -0.72 7.91
C ALA A 159 -5.17 -0.32 6.59
N ALA A 160 -3.83 -0.33 6.55
CA ALA A 160 -3.03 0.03 5.40
C ALA A 160 -3.24 -0.88 4.16
N GLN A 161 -3.77 -2.09 4.32
CA GLN A 161 -4.00 -3.02 3.20
C GLN A 161 -5.10 -2.52 2.25
N ALA A 162 -6.08 -1.79 2.78
CA ALA A 162 -7.20 -1.23 2.01
C ALA A 162 -6.91 0.18 1.47
N LEU A 163 -5.68 0.68 1.65
CA LEU A 163 -5.27 2.03 1.29
C LEU A 163 -4.27 2.01 0.14
N ASN A 164 -4.37 3.02 -0.73
CA ASN A 164 -3.40 3.27 -1.80
C ASN A 164 -2.00 3.50 -1.22
N ASP A 165 -0.98 3.21 -2.03
CA ASP A 165 0.40 3.48 -1.67
C ASP A 165 0.66 4.97 -1.41
N PRO A 166 1.52 5.30 -0.43
CA PRO A 166 1.89 6.69 -0.21
C PRO A 166 2.69 7.19 -1.42
N PRO A 167 2.78 8.51 -1.61
CA PRO A 167 3.53 9.09 -2.72
C PRO A 167 4.94 8.51 -2.86
N ASP A 168 5.40 8.30 -4.09
CA ASP A 168 6.70 7.64 -4.37
C ASP A 168 7.89 8.31 -3.68
N HIS A 169 7.87 9.64 -3.50
CA HIS A 169 8.93 10.34 -2.78
C HIS A 169 9.06 9.89 -1.31
N ILE A 170 7.95 9.51 -0.66
CA ILE A 170 7.96 8.94 0.71
C ILE A 170 8.57 7.54 0.66
N THR A 171 8.10 6.69 -0.26
CA THR A 171 8.61 5.31 -0.41
C THR A 171 10.10 5.29 -0.75
N GLN A 172 10.54 6.14 -1.68
CA GLN A 172 11.94 6.29 -2.05
C GLN A 172 12.78 6.78 -0.87
N ALA A 173 12.29 7.74 -0.09
CA ALA A 173 13.02 8.25 1.06
C ALA A 173 13.20 7.15 2.15
N LEU A 174 12.17 6.34 2.40
CA LEU A 174 12.26 5.19 3.31
C LEU A 174 13.23 4.11 2.81
N LEU A 175 13.22 3.83 1.50
CA LEU A 175 14.16 2.90 0.88
C LEU A 175 15.60 3.41 1.01
N LEU A 176 15.85 4.69 0.74
CA LEU A 176 17.16 5.31 0.86
C LEU A 176 17.68 5.29 2.31
N ASP A 177 16.81 5.57 3.30
CA ASP A 177 17.16 5.42 4.71
C ASP A 177 17.63 4.00 5.02
N TRP A 178 16.88 3.00 4.55
CA TRP A 178 17.26 1.61 4.68
C TRP A 178 18.60 1.31 3.99
N GLY A 179 18.82 1.87 2.80
CA GLY A 179 20.07 1.75 2.04
C GLY A 179 21.29 2.31 2.79
N VAL A 180 21.13 3.48 3.42
CA VAL A 180 22.16 4.10 4.26
C VAL A 180 22.45 3.23 5.48
N ILE A 181 21.42 2.80 6.21
CA ILE A 181 21.56 2.00 7.43
C ILE A 181 22.24 0.64 7.15
N ASN A 182 22.03 0.09 5.96
CA ASN A 182 22.60 -1.19 5.52
C ASN A 182 23.91 -1.04 4.74
N GLY A 183 24.46 0.18 4.60
CA GLY A 183 25.77 0.44 3.99
C GLY A 183 25.83 0.36 2.47
N LEU A 184 24.68 0.39 1.79
CA LEU A 184 24.58 0.36 0.33
C LEU A 184 24.93 1.71 -0.31
N VAL A 185 24.63 2.80 0.39
CA VAL A 185 24.91 4.18 -0.04
C VAL A 185 25.34 5.01 1.17
N ALA A 186 26.16 6.05 0.95
CA ALA A 186 26.52 6.97 2.01
C ALA A 186 25.37 7.93 2.33
N ARG A 187 25.24 8.34 3.60
CA ARG A 187 24.28 9.39 4.00
C ARG A 187 24.68 10.72 3.36
N LYS A 188 23.74 11.38 2.69
CA LYS A 188 23.94 12.73 2.12
C LYS A 188 23.02 13.74 2.82
N GLU A 189 23.59 14.87 3.26
CA GLU A 189 22.82 15.91 3.98
C GLU A 189 21.78 16.60 3.09
N ASP A 190 22.07 16.77 1.80
CA ASP A 190 21.18 17.36 0.81
C ASP A 190 20.08 16.39 0.32
N ALA A 191 20.16 15.12 0.72
CA ALA A 191 19.32 14.02 0.25
C ALA A 191 19.29 13.83 -1.29
N LEU A 192 20.30 14.33 -2.01
CA LEU A 192 20.40 14.21 -3.47
C LEU A 192 21.12 12.91 -3.86
N TYR A 193 20.33 11.84 -4.01
CA TYR A 193 20.81 10.55 -4.51
C TYR A 193 20.66 10.45 -6.03
N THR A 194 21.66 9.87 -6.68
CA THR A 194 21.65 9.59 -8.11
C THR A 194 20.67 8.45 -8.44
N PRO A 195 20.14 8.37 -9.67
CA PRO A 195 19.27 7.25 -10.08
C PRO A 195 19.92 5.87 -9.89
N GLN A 196 21.24 5.78 -10.09
CA GLN A 196 22.00 4.55 -9.89
C GLN A 196 22.06 4.14 -8.41
N GLU A 197 22.25 5.08 -7.49
CA GLU A 197 22.20 4.83 -6.06
C GLU A 197 20.81 4.36 -5.62
N VAL A 198 19.74 5.00 -6.11
CA VAL A 198 18.35 4.60 -5.83
C VAL A 198 18.09 3.18 -6.33
N GLU A 199 18.51 2.85 -7.56
CA GLU A 199 18.31 1.52 -8.15
C GLU A 199 19.14 0.43 -7.46
N THR A 200 20.35 0.78 -7.01
CA THR A 200 21.21 -0.13 -6.21
C THR A 200 20.51 -0.52 -4.91
N VAL A 201 19.99 0.48 -4.19
CA VAL A 201 19.27 0.26 -2.93
C VAL A 201 17.99 -0.55 -3.16
N ARG A 202 17.23 -0.23 -4.21
CA ARG A 202 16.01 -0.95 -4.59
C ARG A 202 16.29 -2.42 -4.93
N THR A 203 17.30 -2.67 -5.74
CA THR A 203 17.70 -4.02 -6.15
C THR A 203 18.07 -4.86 -4.93
N ALA A 204 18.90 -4.31 -4.04
CA ALA A 204 19.31 -4.98 -2.81
C ALA A 204 18.12 -5.24 -1.86
N PHE A 205 17.21 -4.27 -1.71
CA PHE A 205 16.00 -4.42 -0.90
C PHE A 205 15.13 -5.58 -1.39
N ASN A 206 14.86 -5.62 -2.70
CA ASN A 206 14.05 -6.66 -3.33
C ASN A 206 14.75 -8.02 -3.30
N GLN A 207 16.06 -8.06 -3.53
CA GLN A 207 16.84 -9.28 -3.42
C GLN A 207 16.73 -9.87 -2.00
N GLN A 208 16.91 -9.05 -0.97
CA GLN A 208 16.82 -9.53 0.41
C GLN A 208 15.40 -9.99 0.77
N ILE A 209 14.34 -9.37 0.24
CA ILE A 209 12.96 -9.87 0.39
C ILE A 209 12.80 -11.25 -0.26
N ASN A 210 13.27 -11.40 -1.50
CA ASN A 210 13.14 -12.65 -2.24
C ASN A 210 13.90 -13.78 -1.55
N GLU A 211 15.15 -13.53 -1.14
CA GLU A 211 15.95 -14.51 -0.40
C GLU A 211 15.28 -14.92 0.91
N ARG A 212 14.71 -13.98 1.66
CA ARG A 212 13.97 -14.28 2.91
C ARG A 212 12.68 -15.05 2.66
N THR A 213 11.95 -14.71 1.61
CA THR A 213 10.71 -15.42 1.22
C THR A 213 11.02 -16.86 0.84
N THR A 214 12.01 -17.08 -0.03
CA THR A 214 12.48 -18.42 -0.38
C THR A 214 13.01 -19.17 0.84
N ALA A 215 13.79 -18.51 1.71
CA ALA A 215 14.29 -19.13 2.93
C ALA A 215 13.17 -19.60 3.86
N SER A 216 12.08 -18.82 3.99
CA SER A 216 10.90 -19.22 4.75
C SER A 216 10.25 -20.48 4.19
N GLU A 217 10.15 -20.62 2.85
CA GLU A 217 9.63 -21.82 2.21
C GLU A 217 10.54 -23.03 2.46
N LEU A 218 11.86 -22.83 2.33
CA LEU A 218 12.86 -23.87 2.51
C LEU A 218 12.98 -24.37 3.96
N LEU A 219 12.77 -23.49 4.95
CA LEU A 219 12.68 -23.87 6.37
C LEU A 219 11.45 -24.75 6.66
N GLY A 220 10.41 -24.64 5.84
CA GLY A 220 9.21 -25.48 5.91
C GLY A 220 9.35 -26.86 5.26
N ALA A 221 10.51 -27.20 4.69
CA ALA A 221 10.75 -28.48 4.03
C ALA A 221 10.50 -29.65 4.99
N SER A 222 9.56 -30.52 4.65
CA SER A 222 9.25 -31.70 5.46
C SER A 222 10.37 -32.75 5.33
N ILE A 223 10.91 -33.19 6.47
CA ILE A 223 11.78 -34.37 6.49
C ILE A 223 10.96 -35.59 6.07
N PRO A 224 11.39 -36.36 5.05
CA PRO A 224 10.64 -37.51 4.56
C PRO A 224 10.53 -38.60 5.62
N SER A 225 9.48 -39.41 5.54
CA SER A 225 9.31 -40.58 6.39
C SER A 225 9.57 -41.84 5.58
N ARG A 226 10.62 -42.59 5.94
CA ARG A 226 10.91 -43.89 5.32
C ARG A 226 9.71 -44.85 5.41
N LYS A 227 9.00 -44.84 6.55
CA LYS A 227 7.76 -45.62 6.76
C LYS A 227 6.68 -45.21 5.76
N ALA A 228 6.43 -43.90 5.59
CA ALA A 228 5.40 -43.43 4.67
C ALA A 228 5.72 -43.81 3.21
N ILE A 229 6.97 -43.63 2.79
CA ILE A 229 7.44 -44.04 1.45
C ILE A 229 7.26 -45.54 1.26
N ALA A 230 7.63 -46.35 2.26
CA ALA A 230 7.46 -47.80 2.20
C ALA A 230 5.99 -48.21 2.05
N LEU A 231 5.09 -47.63 2.84
CA LEU A 231 3.65 -47.89 2.75
C LEU A 231 3.08 -47.48 1.39
N GLU A 232 3.48 -46.33 0.86
CA GLU A 232 3.05 -45.87 -0.45
C GLU A 232 3.49 -46.82 -1.57
N LYS A 233 4.76 -47.26 -1.56
CA LYS A 233 5.27 -48.25 -2.53
C LYS A 233 4.57 -49.59 -2.43
N LEU A 234 4.30 -50.05 -1.20
CA LEU A 234 3.56 -51.29 -0.97
C LEU A 234 2.14 -51.22 -1.53
N LYS A 235 1.43 -50.10 -1.31
CA LYS A 235 0.11 -49.85 -1.91
C LYS A 235 0.15 -49.81 -3.44
N GLN A 236 1.12 -49.10 -4.01
CA GLN A 236 1.29 -49.02 -5.47
C GLN A 236 1.55 -50.39 -6.10
N GLN A 237 2.34 -51.23 -5.44
CA GLN A 237 2.77 -52.51 -5.98
C GLN A 237 1.76 -53.66 -5.75
N PHE A 238 1.07 -53.67 -4.60
CA PHE A 238 0.23 -54.78 -4.17
C PHE A 238 -1.25 -54.43 -3.95
N GLY A 239 -1.65 -53.16 -4.18
CA GLY A 239 -3.02 -52.68 -3.97
C GLY A 239 -3.29 -52.21 -2.53
N GLU A 240 -4.46 -51.61 -2.31
CA GLU A 240 -4.89 -51.21 -0.96
C GLU A 240 -5.62 -52.36 -0.22
N GLY A 241 -5.68 -52.30 1.12
CA GLY A 241 -6.43 -53.27 1.94
C GLY A 241 -5.64 -54.47 2.45
N LEU A 242 -4.35 -54.58 2.11
CA LEU A 242 -3.45 -55.59 2.69
C LEU A 242 -2.95 -55.16 4.07
N PRO A 243 -2.68 -56.11 4.99
CA PRO A 243 -2.22 -55.82 6.34
C PRO A 243 -0.71 -55.51 6.38
N PHE A 244 -0.30 -54.41 5.74
CA PHE A 244 1.12 -54.08 5.51
C PHE A 244 1.98 -53.98 6.76
N GLU A 245 1.38 -53.63 7.91
CA GLU A 245 2.07 -53.48 9.19
C GLU A 245 1.97 -54.73 10.09
N GLU A 246 1.12 -55.71 9.76
CA GLU A 246 1.00 -56.95 10.55
C GLU A 246 2.22 -57.85 10.33
N LYS A 247 2.77 -58.38 11.43
CA LYS A 247 3.98 -59.23 11.40
C LYS A 247 3.63 -60.67 11.01
N CYS A 248 3.46 -60.91 9.72
CA CYS A 248 3.05 -62.20 9.14
C CYS A 248 4.16 -62.90 8.32
N LEU A 249 5.26 -62.21 8.01
CA LEU A 249 6.36 -62.74 7.19
C LEU A 249 7.48 -63.38 8.03
N THR A 250 8.08 -64.45 7.53
CA THR A 250 9.34 -65.03 8.05
C THR A 250 10.25 -65.39 6.88
N THR A 251 11.56 -65.53 7.12
CA THR A 251 12.52 -65.88 6.06
C THR A 251 12.69 -67.39 5.91
N VAL A 252 12.90 -67.87 4.69
CA VAL A 252 13.28 -69.26 4.38
C VAL A 252 14.63 -69.27 3.69
N SER A 253 15.67 -69.77 4.36
CA SER A 253 16.99 -69.94 3.78
C SER A 253 17.80 -71.01 4.51
N ASP A 254 18.62 -71.77 3.77
CA ASP A 254 19.62 -72.69 4.33
C ASP A 254 20.89 -71.95 4.77
N ASP A 255 21.04 -70.69 4.36
CA ASP A 255 22.12 -69.78 4.76
C ASP A 255 21.71 -69.03 6.03
N LYS A 256 22.30 -69.41 7.18
CA LYS A 256 22.05 -68.79 8.48
C LYS A 256 22.27 -67.27 8.48
N SER A 257 23.09 -66.73 7.56
CA SER A 257 23.33 -65.28 7.46
C SER A 257 22.15 -64.51 6.84
N LYS A 258 21.20 -65.20 6.19
CA LYS A 258 19.99 -64.63 5.57
C LYS A 258 18.71 -64.96 6.33
N GLN A 259 18.84 -65.65 7.45
CA GLN A 259 17.72 -65.98 8.33
C GLN A 259 17.51 -64.85 9.33
N LEU A 260 16.34 -64.21 9.27
CA LEU A 260 15.95 -63.18 10.23
C LEU A 260 15.17 -63.79 11.39
N ASP A 261 15.42 -63.29 12.60
CA ASP A 261 14.77 -63.76 13.82
C ASP A 261 13.38 -63.16 14.00
N GLY A 262 12.38 -64.02 14.19
CA GLY A 262 11.00 -63.64 14.48
C GLY A 262 10.14 -63.36 13.23
N LYS A 263 8.94 -62.82 13.46
CA LYS A 263 8.01 -62.42 12.40
C LYS A 263 8.21 -60.95 12.04
N HIS A 264 8.11 -60.64 10.75
CA HIS A 264 8.26 -59.30 10.16
C HIS A 264 7.02 -58.92 9.38
N SER A 265 6.80 -57.61 9.18
CA SER A 265 5.73 -57.09 8.34
C SER A 265 6.18 -56.85 6.89
N MET A 266 5.24 -56.65 5.96
CA MET A 266 5.57 -56.19 4.60
C MET A 266 6.25 -54.82 4.63
N LEU A 267 5.87 -53.98 5.59
CA LEU A 267 6.52 -52.70 5.88
C LEU A 267 8.00 -52.88 6.29
N ASP A 268 8.28 -53.81 7.21
CA ASP A 268 9.66 -54.12 7.61
C ASP A 268 10.48 -54.57 6.40
N MET A 269 9.94 -55.49 5.59
CA MET A 269 10.58 -55.96 4.36
C MET A 269 10.95 -54.78 3.43
N ALA A 270 9.98 -53.91 3.16
CA ALA A 270 10.16 -52.75 2.28
C ALA A 270 11.21 -51.78 2.80
N MET A 271 11.22 -51.49 4.11
CA MET A 271 12.18 -50.59 4.75
C MET A 271 13.59 -51.20 4.87
N MET A 272 13.70 -52.51 5.10
CA MET A 272 15.00 -53.21 5.17
C MET A 272 15.67 -53.28 3.79
N GLY A 273 14.90 -53.43 2.71
CA GLY A 273 15.44 -53.50 1.35
C GLY A 273 16.37 -54.70 1.10
N ILE A 274 16.30 -55.72 1.96
CA ILE A 274 17.11 -56.94 1.88
C ILE A 274 16.56 -57.91 0.84
N ASN A 275 17.46 -58.71 0.25
CA ASN A 275 17.06 -59.74 -0.73
C ASN A 275 17.07 -61.11 -0.06
N VAL A 276 15.91 -61.51 0.47
CA VAL A 276 15.67 -62.80 1.13
C VAL A 276 14.37 -63.41 0.61
N ARG A 277 14.24 -64.74 0.71
CA ARG A 277 13.01 -65.43 0.35
C ARG A 277 12.06 -65.42 1.54
N TRP A 278 10.88 -64.85 1.35
CA TRP A 278 9.84 -64.74 2.38
C TRP A 278 8.86 -65.91 2.31
N LYS A 279 8.33 -66.30 3.48
CA LYS A 279 7.14 -67.15 3.63
C LYS A 279 6.14 -66.50 4.59
N THR A 280 4.89 -66.92 4.50
CA THR A 280 3.78 -66.48 5.36
C THR A 280 2.77 -67.62 5.48
N ASP A 281 2.10 -67.71 6.62
CA ASP A 281 0.95 -68.59 6.82
C ASP A 281 -0.39 -67.83 6.60
N ASP A 282 -0.31 -66.52 6.32
CA ASP A 282 -1.47 -65.64 6.11
C ASP A 282 -1.88 -65.61 4.63
N SER A 283 -3.06 -66.14 4.33
CA SER A 283 -3.60 -66.25 2.97
C SER A 283 -3.93 -64.91 2.31
N ARG A 284 -3.98 -63.80 3.08
CA ARG A 284 -4.19 -62.45 2.53
C ARG A 284 -2.95 -61.91 1.81
N ILE A 285 -1.77 -62.46 2.08
CA ILE A 285 -0.49 -61.92 1.63
C ILE A 285 -0.06 -62.56 0.31
N PRO A 286 0.21 -61.78 -0.76
CA PRO A 286 0.60 -62.31 -2.07
C PRO A 286 2.09 -62.71 -2.10
N ILE A 287 2.42 -63.84 -1.47
CA ILE A 287 3.81 -64.25 -1.19
C ILE A 287 4.66 -64.53 -2.45
N ASP A 288 4.05 -65.06 -3.51
CA ASP A 288 4.76 -65.32 -4.77
C ASP A 288 5.15 -64.01 -5.46
N ALA A 289 4.22 -63.05 -5.52
CA ALA A 289 4.48 -61.72 -6.07
C ALA A 289 5.53 -60.93 -5.25
N ILE A 290 5.53 -61.09 -3.92
CA ILE A 290 6.55 -60.52 -3.03
C ILE A 290 7.95 -61.06 -3.38
N ASN A 291 8.07 -62.37 -3.60
CA ASN A 291 9.35 -63.01 -3.89
C ASN A 291 9.84 -62.78 -5.34
N GLU A 292 8.94 -62.54 -6.29
CA GLU A 292 9.29 -62.20 -7.69
C GLU A 292 9.82 -60.77 -7.86
N ARG A 293 9.40 -59.83 -7.00
CA ARG A 293 9.79 -58.41 -7.06
C ARG A 293 10.27 -57.89 -5.70
N PRO A 294 11.45 -58.34 -5.22
CA PRO A 294 11.85 -58.17 -3.82
C PRO A 294 12.26 -56.74 -3.42
N ARG A 295 12.38 -55.78 -4.35
CA ARG A 295 12.95 -54.44 -4.05
C ARG A 295 12.05 -53.30 -4.50
N LEU A 296 11.61 -52.50 -3.54
CA LEU A 296 10.79 -51.29 -3.74
C LEU A 296 11.63 -49.99 -3.76
N ASN A 297 12.97 -50.08 -3.70
CA ASN A 297 13.91 -48.95 -3.63
C ASN A 297 13.60 -47.88 -2.56
N VAL A 298 12.94 -48.28 -1.46
CA VAL A 298 12.53 -47.35 -0.39
C VAL A 298 13.72 -46.58 0.20
N ASN A 299 14.85 -47.26 0.45
CA ASN A 299 16.02 -46.62 1.05
C ASN A 299 16.69 -45.60 0.11
N GLY A 300 16.75 -45.87 -1.20
CA GLY A 300 17.30 -44.94 -2.18
C GLY A 300 16.43 -43.70 -2.35
N GLU A 301 15.11 -43.88 -2.39
CA GLU A 301 14.15 -42.79 -2.49
C GLU A 301 14.09 -41.94 -1.22
N PHE A 302 14.06 -42.58 -0.05
CA PHE A 302 14.17 -41.88 1.23
C PHE A 302 15.44 -41.05 1.31
N LEU A 303 16.58 -41.63 0.92
CA LEU A 303 17.86 -40.93 0.99
C LEU A 303 17.88 -39.69 0.09
N GLY A 304 17.44 -39.82 -1.17
CA GLY A 304 17.40 -38.68 -2.09
C GLY A 304 16.45 -37.57 -1.61
N GLN A 305 15.28 -37.93 -1.05
CA GLN A 305 14.37 -36.95 -0.46
C GLN A 305 14.95 -36.32 0.82
N TYR A 306 15.69 -37.08 1.64
CA TYR A 306 16.30 -36.60 2.88
C TYR A 306 17.41 -35.60 2.60
N GLU A 307 18.31 -35.92 1.67
CA GLU A 307 19.38 -35.02 1.22
C GLU A 307 18.80 -33.71 0.67
N THR A 308 17.75 -33.79 -0.16
CA THR A 308 17.03 -32.60 -0.66
C THR A 308 16.43 -31.75 0.46
N ALA A 309 15.86 -32.38 1.49
CA ALA A 309 15.29 -31.68 2.64
C ALA A 309 16.37 -31.01 3.50
N VAL A 310 17.51 -31.67 3.73
CA VAL A 310 18.67 -31.11 4.44
C VAL A 310 19.26 -29.92 3.68
N ASP A 311 19.42 -30.03 2.36
CA ASP A 311 19.89 -28.92 1.51
C ASP A 311 18.95 -27.70 1.55
N SER A 312 17.65 -27.95 1.64
CA SER A 312 16.65 -26.90 1.78
C SER A 312 16.78 -26.21 3.14
N LEU A 313 16.84 -26.99 4.22
CA LEU A 313 17.06 -26.47 5.57
C LEU A 313 18.37 -25.69 5.69
N GLU A 314 19.45 -26.15 5.03
CA GLU A 314 20.73 -25.46 5.00
C GLU A 314 20.60 -24.05 4.44
N LYS A 315 20.02 -23.91 3.25
CA LYS A 315 19.80 -22.62 2.60
C LYS A 315 18.90 -21.70 3.43
N GLY A 316 17.85 -22.27 4.02
CA GLY A 316 16.91 -21.55 4.89
C GLY A 316 17.59 -21.01 6.16
N VAL A 317 18.25 -21.87 6.91
CA VAL A 317 18.98 -21.53 8.16
C VAL A 317 20.06 -20.50 7.90
N LYS A 318 20.87 -20.68 6.85
CA LYS A 318 21.93 -19.72 6.53
C LYS A 318 21.37 -18.33 6.24
N THR A 319 20.28 -18.25 5.48
CA THR A 319 19.62 -16.97 5.17
C THR A 319 19.02 -16.32 6.40
N GLN A 320 18.44 -17.10 7.30
CA GLN A 320 17.95 -16.62 8.59
C GLN A 320 19.07 -16.00 9.43
N ILE A 321 20.24 -16.65 9.54
CA ILE A 321 21.38 -16.09 10.27
C ILE A 321 21.86 -14.77 9.64
N ARG A 322 21.98 -14.72 8.31
CA ARG A 322 22.36 -13.48 7.60
C ARG A 322 21.38 -12.34 7.89
N HIS A 323 20.08 -12.64 7.91
CA HIS A 323 19.04 -11.69 8.27
C HIS A 323 19.18 -11.19 9.72
N LEU A 324 19.30 -12.09 10.69
CA LEU A 324 19.42 -11.71 12.11
C LEU A 324 20.64 -10.83 12.37
N ILE A 325 21.78 -11.13 11.74
CA ILE A 325 22.98 -10.29 11.86
C ILE A 325 22.73 -8.90 11.23
N SER A 326 22.05 -8.82 10.09
CA SER A 326 21.77 -7.55 9.41
C SER A 326 20.86 -6.60 10.20
N GLU A 327 20.04 -7.13 11.12
CA GLU A 327 19.12 -6.34 11.96
C GLU A 327 19.71 -5.92 13.31
N LEU A 328 20.92 -6.38 13.65
CA LEU A 328 21.57 -5.99 14.89
C LEU A 328 21.91 -4.48 14.92
N PRO A 329 22.01 -3.90 16.13
CA PRO A 329 22.58 -2.57 16.31
C PRO A 329 23.91 -2.41 15.57
N LEU A 330 24.15 -1.22 15.01
CA LEU A 330 25.34 -0.98 14.17
C LEU A 330 26.66 -1.41 14.83
N GLU A 331 26.83 -1.12 16.13
CA GLU A 331 28.04 -1.50 16.86
C GLU A 331 28.21 -3.02 17.00
N ASP A 332 27.12 -3.75 17.15
CA ASP A 332 27.15 -5.21 17.21
C ASP A 332 27.41 -5.83 15.83
N ARG A 333 26.87 -5.23 14.76
CA ARG A 333 27.24 -5.60 13.37
C ARG A 333 28.73 -5.42 13.13
N LYS A 334 29.29 -4.24 13.46
CA LYS A 334 30.74 -3.98 13.34
C LYS A 334 31.57 -4.96 14.16
N ASN A 335 31.09 -5.40 15.34
CA ASN A 335 31.78 -6.40 16.16
C ASN A 335 31.88 -7.77 15.47
N LEU A 336 30.81 -8.22 14.83
CA LEU A 336 30.77 -9.50 14.11
C LEU A 336 31.54 -9.44 12.77
N GLU A 337 31.51 -8.28 12.11
CA GLU A 337 32.07 -8.07 10.78
C GLU A 337 33.58 -7.79 10.79
N LEU A 338 34.07 -7.06 11.80
CA LEU A 338 35.44 -6.55 11.85
C LEU A 338 36.26 -7.19 12.98
N GLY A 339 35.61 -7.72 14.02
CA GLY A 339 36.30 -8.30 15.16
C GLY A 339 36.91 -9.67 14.86
N LYS A 340 37.93 -10.03 15.64
CA LYS A 340 38.43 -11.41 15.74
C LYS A 340 37.32 -12.30 16.30
N ILE A 341 37.08 -13.46 15.69
CA ILE A 341 35.98 -14.37 16.03
C ILE A 341 36.52 -15.66 16.66
N ASP A 342 35.95 -16.04 17.80
CA ASP A 342 36.07 -17.38 18.39
C ASP A 342 34.68 -17.98 18.60
N LEU A 343 34.47 -19.22 18.16
CA LEU A 343 33.18 -19.91 18.25
C LEU A 343 33.19 -20.95 19.37
N TYR A 344 32.06 -21.11 20.07
CA TYR A 344 31.90 -22.08 21.15
C TYR A 344 30.54 -22.78 21.07
N GLN A 345 30.53 -24.07 21.39
CA GLN A 345 29.36 -24.94 21.40
C GLN A 345 29.08 -25.48 22.80
N LYS A 346 27.81 -25.77 23.09
CA LYS A 346 27.38 -26.37 24.37
C LYS A 346 27.06 -27.85 24.17
N ASN A 347 27.94 -28.72 24.68
CA ASN A 347 27.81 -30.17 24.59
C ASN A 347 27.32 -30.77 25.91
N GLN A 348 26.43 -31.74 25.84
CA GLN A 348 25.92 -32.49 27.00
C GLN A 348 26.48 -33.91 27.01
N TYR A 349 26.94 -34.34 28.17
CA TYR A 349 27.51 -35.66 28.41
C TYR A 349 26.72 -36.35 29.53
N VAL A 350 26.50 -37.66 29.40
CA VAL A 350 25.98 -38.48 30.49
C VAL A 350 27.15 -39.03 31.30
N ILE A 351 27.10 -38.79 32.61
CA ILE A 351 28.00 -39.38 33.59
C ILE A 351 27.34 -40.66 34.10
N ASP A 352 27.95 -41.80 33.81
CA ASP A 352 27.51 -43.10 34.30
C ASP A 352 27.87 -43.31 35.79
N THR A 353 27.20 -44.25 36.45
CA THR A 353 27.37 -44.59 37.87
C THR A 353 28.66 -45.36 38.19
N GLY A 354 29.40 -45.82 37.18
CA GLY A 354 30.67 -46.53 37.35
C GLY A 354 31.85 -45.58 37.64
N PHE A 355 32.66 -45.89 38.65
CA PHE A 355 33.79 -45.07 39.13
C PHE A 355 34.95 -44.82 38.13
N ILE A 356 34.91 -45.37 36.91
CA ILE A 356 36.03 -45.36 35.94
C ILE A 356 35.59 -44.96 34.51
N ASN A 357 34.29 -44.79 34.23
CA ASN A 357 33.84 -44.54 32.86
C ASN A 357 33.91 -43.03 32.51
N PRO A 358 34.55 -42.64 31.39
CA PRO A 358 34.53 -41.25 30.95
C PRO A 358 33.10 -40.81 30.56
N PRO A 359 32.73 -39.54 30.75
CA PRO A 359 31.42 -39.04 30.33
C PRO A 359 31.17 -39.28 28.84
N VAL A 360 30.03 -39.86 28.50
CA VAL A 360 29.67 -40.21 27.12
C VAL A 360 28.86 -39.07 26.51
N PHE A 361 29.21 -38.63 25.30
CA PHE A 361 28.46 -37.59 24.59
C PHE A 361 27.00 -38.02 24.43
N ARG A 362 26.08 -37.11 24.77
CA ARG A 362 24.63 -37.33 24.68
C ARG A 362 24.02 -36.55 23.55
N SER A 363 24.27 -35.25 23.53
CA SER A 363 23.63 -34.31 22.63
C SER A 363 24.35 -32.97 22.64
N ARG A 364 24.21 -32.22 21.56
CA ARG A 364 24.62 -30.83 21.45
C ARG A 364 23.40 -29.92 21.58
N ARG A 365 23.54 -28.76 22.22
CA ARG A 365 22.49 -27.74 22.20
C ARG A 365 22.55 -26.95 20.89
N ASN A 366 21.41 -26.40 20.46
CA ASN A 366 21.28 -25.70 19.20
C ASN A 366 21.88 -24.29 19.21
N GLU A 367 22.25 -23.75 20.39
CA GLU A 367 22.80 -22.40 20.48
C GLU A 367 24.31 -22.37 20.25
N LEU A 368 24.74 -21.51 19.33
CA LEU A 368 26.14 -21.21 19.08
C LEU A 368 26.53 -19.91 19.80
N LEU A 369 27.67 -19.92 20.49
CA LEU A 369 28.25 -18.74 21.10
C LEU A 369 29.37 -18.18 20.21
N ILE A 370 29.33 -16.87 19.94
CA ILE A 370 30.30 -16.14 19.13
C ILE A 370 30.97 -15.11 20.04
N LYS A 371 32.26 -15.28 20.32
CA LYS A 371 33.08 -14.26 20.97
C LYS A 371 33.71 -13.38 19.90
N THR A 372 33.60 -12.07 20.08
CA THR A 372 34.28 -11.07 19.24
C THR A 372 35.29 -10.29 20.06
N GLN A 373 36.39 -9.88 19.43
CA GLN A 373 37.34 -8.93 20.00
C GLN A 373 37.68 -7.87 18.94
N ARG A 374 37.41 -6.59 19.24
CA ARG A 374 37.63 -5.44 18.33
C ARG A 374 38.27 -4.28 19.11
N MET A 375 39.10 -3.48 18.45
CA MET A 375 39.55 -2.21 19.01
C MET A 375 38.49 -1.13 18.75
N VAL A 376 38.15 -0.35 19.76
CA VAL A 376 37.23 0.80 19.69
C VAL A 376 37.84 1.94 20.49
N ASP A 377 38.10 3.09 19.86
CA ASP A 377 38.74 4.24 20.49
C ASP A 377 40.07 3.89 21.20
N GLY A 378 40.86 3.01 20.57
CA GLY A 378 42.14 2.53 21.12
C GLY A 378 42.03 1.56 22.29
N LYS A 379 40.83 1.07 22.64
CA LYS A 379 40.62 0.08 23.71
C LYS A 379 40.08 -1.25 23.16
N PRO A 380 40.54 -2.41 23.66
CA PRO A 380 39.97 -3.70 23.27
C PRO A 380 38.57 -3.85 23.88
N GLN A 381 37.58 -4.05 23.03
CA GLN A 381 36.22 -4.42 23.39
C GLN A 381 36.00 -5.90 23.07
N VAL A 382 35.55 -6.67 24.07
CA VAL A 382 35.16 -8.07 23.91
C VAL A 382 33.65 -8.17 24.07
N CYS A 383 33.00 -8.84 23.11
CA CYS A 383 31.57 -9.12 23.17
C CYS A 383 31.33 -10.63 22.98
N VAL A 384 30.26 -11.15 23.59
CA VAL A 384 29.80 -12.52 23.35
C VAL A 384 28.36 -12.45 22.87
N TYR A 385 28.05 -13.18 21.80
CA TYR A 385 26.73 -13.28 21.20
C TYR A 385 26.27 -14.74 21.26
N GLU A 386 25.02 -14.96 21.63
CA GLU A 386 24.36 -16.27 21.57
C GLU A 386 23.36 -16.25 20.42
N VAL A 387 23.56 -17.14 19.46
CA VAL A 387 22.65 -17.33 18.32
C VAL A 387 21.61 -18.37 18.72
N ASP A 388 20.36 -17.92 18.83
CA ASP A 388 19.20 -18.71 19.22
C ASP A 388 18.20 -18.70 18.06
N ILE A 389 18.43 -19.59 17.09
CA ILE A 389 17.62 -19.65 15.87
C ILE A 389 16.19 -20.12 16.13
N LEU A 390 15.96 -20.88 17.20
CA LEU A 390 14.63 -21.37 17.57
C LEU A 390 13.69 -20.21 17.91
N ASN A 391 14.24 -19.21 18.60
CA ASN A 391 13.53 -17.98 18.94
C ASN A 391 13.88 -16.82 17.99
N SER A 392 14.46 -17.12 16.82
CA SER A 392 14.84 -16.15 15.78
C SER A 392 15.55 -14.90 16.31
N ARG A 393 16.58 -15.07 17.14
CA ARG A 393 17.28 -13.94 17.78
C ARG A 393 18.76 -14.18 18.02
N ILE A 394 19.51 -13.09 18.07
CA ILE A 394 20.89 -13.05 18.54
C ILE A 394 20.95 -12.19 19.80
N ILE A 395 21.48 -12.75 20.88
CA ILE A 395 21.44 -12.11 22.19
C ILE A 395 22.86 -11.84 22.67
N LYS A 396 23.14 -10.60 23.06
CA LYS A 396 24.40 -10.24 23.70
C LYS A 396 24.47 -10.84 25.11
N ARG A 397 25.61 -11.47 25.43
CA ARG A 397 25.89 -12.14 26.70
C ARG A 397 27.15 -11.54 27.34
N SER A 398 27.24 -11.68 28.66
CA SER A 398 28.50 -11.45 29.37
C SER A 398 29.54 -12.50 28.99
N GLU A 399 30.83 -12.18 29.08
CA GLU A 399 31.92 -13.16 28.89
C GLU A 399 31.81 -14.40 29.81
N ALA A 400 31.15 -14.27 30.97
CA ALA A 400 30.84 -15.40 31.84
C ALA A 400 29.98 -16.50 31.19
N ALA A 401 29.44 -16.29 29.99
CA ALA A 401 28.74 -17.30 29.21
C ALA A 401 29.68 -18.32 28.54
N ILE A 402 30.96 -17.98 28.34
CA ILE A 402 31.98 -18.87 27.75
C ILE A 402 33.07 -19.28 28.75
N THR A 403 33.20 -18.57 29.88
CA THR A 403 34.20 -18.87 30.92
C THR A 403 33.63 -19.62 32.13
N ARG A 404 32.30 -19.82 32.20
CA ARG A 404 31.70 -20.64 33.25
C ARG A 404 32.17 -22.09 33.10
N GLY A 405 32.72 -22.65 34.18
CA GLY A 405 33.09 -24.07 34.22
C GLY A 405 31.89 -25.01 34.03
N ASP A 406 32.18 -26.29 33.87
CA ASP A 406 31.18 -27.34 33.61
C ASP A 406 29.96 -27.27 34.54
N GLN A 407 28.76 -27.28 33.94
CA GLN A 407 27.51 -27.29 34.70
C GLN A 407 26.98 -28.71 34.82
N ARG A 408 26.74 -29.18 36.04
CA ARG A 408 26.19 -30.51 36.29
C ARG A 408 24.74 -30.42 36.76
N ASN A 409 23.86 -31.15 36.10
CA ASN A 409 22.49 -31.39 36.54
C ASN A 409 22.24 -32.90 36.57
N SER A 410 22.19 -33.48 37.77
CA SER A 410 22.10 -34.94 37.98
C SER A 410 23.24 -35.68 37.26
N ASN A 411 22.91 -36.64 36.38
CA ASN A 411 23.84 -37.40 35.56
C ASN A 411 24.20 -36.69 34.23
N ILE A 412 23.80 -35.44 34.01
CA ILE A 412 24.12 -34.67 32.80
C ILE A 412 25.15 -33.59 33.12
N GLN A 413 26.28 -33.61 32.42
CA GLN A 413 27.30 -32.57 32.44
C GLN A 413 27.21 -31.76 31.15
N THR A 414 27.02 -30.44 31.26
CA THR A 414 27.07 -29.51 30.13
C THR A 414 28.43 -28.83 30.11
N ARG A 415 29.15 -28.96 29.00
CA ARG A 415 30.46 -28.34 28.76
C ARG A 415 30.36 -27.30 27.65
N ILE A 416 31.09 -26.20 27.80
CA ILE A 416 31.27 -25.20 26.75
C ILE A 416 32.63 -25.44 26.12
N GLU A 417 32.64 -25.74 24.83
CA GLU A 417 33.86 -26.17 24.13
C GLU A 417 34.07 -25.28 22.90
N LYS A 418 35.34 -25.00 22.59
CA LYS A 418 35.70 -24.24 21.39
C LYS A 418 35.30 -25.05 20.14
N PHE A 419 34.63 -24.40 19.21
CA PHE A 419 34.20 -24.97 17.94
C PHE A 419 35.03 -24.40 16.79
N ILE A 420 35.59 -25.29 15.97
CA ILE A 420 36.40 -24.93 14.81
C ILE A 420 35.75 -25.65 13.61
N PRO A 421 35.07 -24.93 12.70
CA PRO A 421 34.50 -25.54 11.50
C PRO A 421 35.61 -26.05 10.56
N ASP A 422 35.40 -27.19 9.90
CA ASP A 422 36.42 -27.85 9.05
C ASP A 422 36.95 -27.00 7.87
N ASP A 423 36.23 -25.95 7.47
CA ASP A 423 36.67 -24.99 6.42
C ASP A 423 37.37 -23.74 7.02
N HIS A 424 38.04 -23.88 8.17
CA HIS A 424 38.66 -22.77 8.91
C HIS A 424 39.61 -21.91 8.05
N ASP A 425 40.26 -22.51 7.04
CA ASP A 425 41.19 -21.83 6.13
C ASP A 425 40.52 -20.83 5.16
N ARG A 426 39.18 -20.82 5.09
CA ARG A 426 38.39 -19.86 4.28
C ARG A 426 37.87 -18.66 5.07
N GLN A 427 38.31 -18.45 6.32
CA GLN A 427 37.96 -17.22 7.04
C GLN A 427 38.32 -15.99 6.21
N ALA A 428 37.35 -15.09 6.01
CA ALA A 428 37.67 -13.75 5.53
C ALA A 428 38.70 -13.14 6.50
N PRO A 429 39.85 -12.62 6.01
CA PRO A 429 40.92 -12.14 6.86
C PRO A 429 40.42 -11.05 7.82
N GLU A 430 40.98 -11.03 9.03
CA GLU A 430 40.81 -9.93 9.97
C GLU A 430 41.11 -8.62 9.22
N LYS A 431 40.12 -7.72 9.14
CA LYS A 431 40.31 -6.42 8.50
C LYS A 431 40.94 -5.48 9.52
N THR A 432 42.00 -4.78 9.11
CA THR A 432 42.66 -3.78 9.96
C THR A 432 41.60 -2.79 10.49
N PRO A 433 41.51 -2.58 11.81
CA PRO A 433 40.51 -1.70 12.40
C PRO A 433 40.86 -0.27 12.02
N VAL A 434 40.06 0.32 11.13
CA VAL A 434 40.00 1.77 10.98
C VAL A 434 38.61 2.17 11.48
N ASP A 435 38.53 3.00 12.51
CA ASP A 435 37.25 3.44 13.09
C ASP A 435 36.37 4.21 12.07
N SER A 436 36.95 4.64 10.94
CA SER A 436 36.24 5.20 9.77
C SER A 436 35.74 4.15 8.77
N ALA A 437 35.76 2.85 9.12
CA ALA A 437 35.26 1.81 8.24
C ALA A 437 33.77 2.04 7.91
N PRO A 438 33.39 1.97 6.62
CA PRO A 438 32.01 2.19 6.20
C PRO A 438 31.06 1.19 6.86
N VAL A 439 29.79 1.58 6.97
CA VAL A 439 28.69 0.74 7.46
C VAL A 439 28.76 -0.64 6.78
N PRO A 440 28.79 -1.75 7.54
CA PRO A 440 28.99 -3.06 6.95
C PRO A 440 27.76 -3.53 6.16
N LEU A 441 27.99 -4.14 5.00
CA LEU A 441 26.99 -4.84 4.17
C LEU A 441 26.61 -6.19 4.79
N SER A 442 26.12 -6.18 6.04
CA SER A 442 26.04 -7.38 6.88
C SER A 442 25.21 -8.52 6.31
N PHE A 443 24.18 -8.25 5.50
CA PHE A 443 23.38 -9.32 4.90
C PHE A 443 24.14 -10.14 3.85
N THR A 444 25.06 -9.51 3.10
CA THR A 444 25.77 -10.11 1.96
C THR A 444 27.27 -10.29 2.19
N SER A 445 27.78 -9.90 3.36
CA SER A 445 29.21 -9.95 3.64
C SER A 445 29.73 -11.40 3.70
N ALA A 446 30.96 -11.60 3.21
CA ALA A 446 31.63 -12.90 3.33
C ALA A 446 31.78 -13.36 4.79
N ARG A 447 31.90 -12.42 5.74
CA ARG A 447 32.02 -12.71 7.17
C ARG A 447 30.71 -13.27 7.74
N THR A 448 29.59 -12.69 7.36
CA THR A 448 28.26 -13.16 7.77
C THR A 448 27.90 -14.49 7.10
N HIS A 449 28.30 -14.70 5.85
CA HIS A 449 28.23 -16.03 5.21
C HIS A 449 29.04 -17.09 5.99
N TYR A 450 30.27 -16.78 6.39
CA TYR A 450 31.09 -17.68 7.22
C TYR A 450 30.40 -18.02 8.55
N LEU A 451 29.82 -17.03 9.24
CA LEU A 451 29.10 -17.27 10.50
C LEU A 451 27.85 -18.13 10.30
N ALA A 452 27.12 -17.93 9.20
CA ALA A 452 25.98 -18.75 8.82
C ALA A 452 26.37 -20.20 8.50
N ASP A 453 27.48 -20.41 7.78
CA ASP A 453 28.04 -21.73 7.48
C ASP A 453 28.48 -22.45 8.76
N ALA A 454 29.20 -21.74 9.65
CA ALA A 454 29.64 -22.28 10.92
C ALA A 454 28.45 -22.67 11.82
N PHE A 455 27.39 -21.85 11.85
CA PHE A 455 26.18 -22.16 12.59
C PHE A 455 25.49 -23.43 12.06
N PHE A 456 25.31 -23.56 10.75
CA PHE A 456 24.69 -24.76 10.18
C PHE A 456 25.51 -26.03 10.46
N LYS A 457 26.84 -25.97 10.34
CA LYS A 457 27.74 -27.08 10.69
C LYS A 457 27.65 -27.45 12.17
N HIS A 458 27.52 -26.45 13.04
CA HIS A 458 27.32 -26.69 14.47
C HIS A 458 26.03 -27.49 14.76
N LEU A 459 24.95 -27.27 14.01
CA LEU A 459 23.71 -28.03 14.17
C LEU A 459 23.82 -29.51 13.77
N ASP A 460 24.75 -29.85 12.88
CA ASP A 460 25.04 -31.23 12.44
C ASP A 460 23.80 -32.00 11.93
N ILE A 461 22.91 -31.29 11.23
CA ILE A 461 21.62 -31.82 10.74
C ILE A 461 21.81 -32.95 9.71
N GLY A 462 22.90 -32.91 8.94
CA GLY A 462 23.28 -33.92 7.94
C GLY A 462 24.23 -35.00 8.44
N GLY A 463 24.57 -35.02 9.74
CA GLY A 463 25.53 -35.94 10.32
C GLY A 463 25.13 -37.42 10.20
N HIS A 464 26.12 -38.32 10.29
CA HIS A 464 25.91 -39.77 10.15
C HIS A 464 24.89 -40.32 11.16
N ASP A 465 24.92 -39.83 12.39
CA ASP A 465 24.05 -40.33 13.46
C ASP A 465 22.60 -39.84 13.26
N GLN A 466 22.41 -38.60 12.82
CA GLN A 466 21.13 -37.97 12.52
C GLN A 466 20.47 -38.63 11.31
N ARG A 467 21.26 -38.91 10.28
CA ARG A 467 20.84 -39.69 9.11
C ARG A 467 20.41 -41.09 9.51
N THR A 468 21.24 -41.83 10.26
CA THR A 468 20.94 -43.18 10.78
C THR A 468 19.65 -43.18 11.61
N GLN A 469 19.43 -42.15 12.43
CA GLN A 469 18.22 -41.98 13.21
C GLN A 469 17.00 -41.67 12.31
N ALA A 470 17.12 -40.81 11.29
CA ALA A 470 16.04 -40.44 10.38
C ALA A 470 15.52 -41.61 9.51
N PHE A 471 16.34 -42.64 9.27
CA PHE A 471 15.88 -43.90 8.67
C PHE A 471 14.73 -44.53 9.49
N GLY A 472 14.61 -44.27 10.80
CA GLY A 472 13.61 -44.90 11.66
C GLY A 472 13.87 -46.40 11.87
N THR A 473 13.16 -47.04 12.80
CA THR A 473 13.47 -48.42 13.22
C THR A 473 12.58 -49.45 12.54
N THR A 474 13.19 -50.50 11.97
CA THR A 474 12.51 -51.75 11.60
C THR A 474 12.51 -52.74 12.77
N THR A 475 11.75 -53.85 12.67
CA THR A 475 11.80 -54.94 13.65
C THR A 475 13.23 -55.50 13.84
N LEU A 476 14.06 -55.51 12.78
CA LEU A 476 15.47 -55.91 12.85
C LEU A 476 16.34 -54.86 13.58
N ASP A 477 16.04 -53.57 13.41
CA ASP A 477 16.77 -52.49 14.09
C ASP A 477 16.43 -52.45 15.59
N GLN A 478 15.17 -52.70 15.97
CA GLN A 478 14.73 -52.83 17.37
C GLN A 478 15.37 -54.02 18.08
N GLN A 479 15.70 -55.09 17.36
CA GLN A 479 16.44 -56.24 17.89
C GLN A 479 17.94 -55.96 18.05
N LYS A 480 18.50 -54.95 17.36
CA LYS A 480 19.94 -54.60 17.38
C LYS A 480 20.28 -53.35 18.19
N ALA A 481 19.35 -52.43 18.44
CA ALA A 481 19.60 -51.23 19.25
C ALA A 481 18.33 -50.70 19.92
N GLY A 482 18.43 -50.34 21.20
CA GLY A 482 17.34 -49.73 21.97
C GLY A 482 17.23 -48.20 21.76
N GLY A 483 16.03 -47.73 21.44
CA GLY A 483 15.55 -46.38 21.76
C GLY A 483 15.12 -45.50 20.59
N GLU A 484 13.82 -45.22 20.50
CA GLU A 484 13.22 -44.16 19.66
C GLU A 484 13.58 -42.76 20.17
N ARG A 485 14.22 -41.90 19.35
CA ARG A 485 14.37 -40.44 19.63
C ARG A 485 14.56 -39.57 18.36
N VAL A 486 13.68 -39.69 17.36
CA VAL A 486 13.79 -38.84 16.14
C VAL A 486 12.75 -37.72 16.11
N LYS A 487 11.62 -37.88 16.77
CA LYS A 487 10.50 -36.95 16.58
C LYS A 487 10.83 -35.53 17.06
N GLU A 488 11.55 -35.33 18.16
CA GLU A 488 11.66 -34.00 18.79
C GLU A 488 12.73 -33.07 18.20
N PHE A 489 13.86 -33.57 17.70
CA PHE A 489 14.94 -32.69 17.20
C PHE A 489 14.55 -31.96 15.91
N PHE A 490 14.06 -32.67 14.89
CA PHE A 490 13.61 -32.08 13.63
C PHE A 490 12.28 -31.33 13.76
N LEU A 491 11.39 -31.73 14.68
CA LEU A 491 10.15 -30.98 14.94
C LEU A 491 10.41 -29.64 15.65
N ASN A 492 11.53 -29.50 16.37
CA ASN A 492 11.89 -28.28 17.09
C ASN A 492 12.83 -27.36 16.28
N LEU A 493 13.43 -27.83 15.18
CA LEU A 493 14.35 -27.04 14.34
C LEU A 493 13.66 -26.17 13.27
N ILE A 494 12.33 -26.28 13.14
CA ILE A 494 11.52 -25.48 12.22
C ILE A 494 10.87 -24.34 13.01
N PRO A 495 11.40 -23.10 12.94
CA PRO A 495 10.60 -21.92 13.28
C PRO A 495 9.29 -21.97 12.45
N LEU A 496 8.12 -21.61 13.01
CA LEU A 496 6.80 -21.57 12.33
C LEU A 496 6.02 -22.88 12.09
N ARG A 497 6.30 -24.01 12.75
CA ARG A 497 5.53 -25.27 12.54
C ARG A 497 4.00 -25.08 12.61
N SER A 498 3.50 -24.20 13.48
CA SER A 498 2.06 -23.96 13.69
C SER A 498 1.37 -23.30 12.49
N ALA A 499 2.00 -22.28 11.86
CA ALA A 499 1.44 -21.54 10.72
C ALA A 499 1.18 -22.45 9.51
N ILE A 500 2.17 -23.28 9.16
CA ILE A 500 2.12 -24.19 8.00
C ILE A 500 1.08 -25.29 8.21
N VAL A 501 0.93 -25.79 9.44
CA VAL A 501 -0.07 -26.82 9.77
C VAL A 501 -1.49 -26.22 9.71
N ASN A 502 -1.69 -25.00 10.22
CA ASN A 502 -2.98 -24.32 10.21
C ASN A 502 -3.45 -23.98 8.78
N PHE A 503 -2.55 -23.48 7.91
CA PHE A 503 -2.88 -23.24 6.50
C PHE A 503 -3.20 -24.52 5.73
N ARG A 504 -2.48 -25.62 6.00
CA ARG A 504 -2.74 -26.91 5.34
C ARG A 504 -4.05 -27.56 5.80
N GLN A 505 -4.55 -27.19 6.98
CA GLN A 505 -5.81 -27.68 7.55
C GLN A 505 -7.02 -26.80 7.22
N GLY A 506 -6.84 -25.71 6.47
CA GLY A 506 -7.91 -24.78 6.12
C GLY A 506 -8.34 -23.87 7.27
N ASP A 507 -7.57 -23.81 8.36
CA ASP A 507 -7.74 -22.85 9.44
C ASP A 507 -6.93 -21.58 9.10
N TYR A 508 -7.52 -20.78 8.21
CA TYR A 508 -6.91 -19.56 7.69
C TYR A 508 -6.84 -18.44 8.72
N GLU A 509 -7.67 -18.48 9.78
CA GLU A 509 -7.70 -17.48 10.84
C GLU A 509 -6.51 -17.68 11.78
N SER A 510 -6.27 -18.90 12.25
CA SER A 510 -5.06 -19.26 13.02
C SER A 510 -3.79 -19.25 12.16
N GLY A 511 -3.88 -19.63 10.88
CA GLY A 511 -2.77 -19.59 9.93
C GLY A 511 -2.25 -18.19 9.65
N LEU A 512 -3.14 -17.19 9.45
CA LEU A 512 -2.74 -15.79 9.23
C LEU A 512 -2.08 -15.18 10.47
N ILE A 513 -2.59 -15.50 11.65
CA ILE A 513 -2.07 -15.03 12.94
C ILE A 513 -0.67 -15.60 13.17
N ASP A 514 -0.45 -16.90 12.90
CA ASP A 514 0.86 -17.55 13.03
C ASP A 514 1.87 -17.19 11.91
N LEU A 515 1.40 -16.77 10.72
CA LEU A 515 2.28 -16.30 9.61
C LEU A 515 2.93 -14.95 9.93
N GLY A 516 2.16 -14.08 10.59
CA GLY A 516 2.67 -12.87 11.19
C GLY A 516 3.42 -13.15 12.48
N LEU A 517 4.08 -14.30 12.68
CA LEU A 517 4.50 -14.72 14.02
C LEU A 517 5.85 -15.44 14.17
N ASP A 518 6.66 -15.71 13.12
CA ASP A 518 8.02 -16.26 13.34
C ASP A 518 8.96 -16.19 12.10
N ALA A 519 10.24 -16.55 12.35
CA ALA A 519 11.44 -16.54 11.50
C ALA A 519 11.97 -15.14 11.12
N PHE A 520 11.25 -14.37 10.32
CA PHE A 520 11.82 -13.18 9.66
C PHE A 520 11.18 -11.84 10.10
N GLY A 521 10.60 -11.75 11.30
CA GLY A 521 10.06 -10.48 11.81
C GLY A 521 8.65 -10.11 11.33
N LEU A 522 7.85 -11.13 10.99
CA LEU A 522 6.38 -11.12 10.87
C LEU A 522 5.51 -10.48 11.98
N LEU A 523 6.05 -10.23 13.19
CA LEU A 523 5.33 -10.41 14.47
C LEU A 523 4.10 -9.49 14.73
N THR A 524 2.92 -10.06 14.99
CA THR A 524 1.81 -9.52 15.80
C THR A 524 1.54 -10.40 17.03
N ALA A 525 2.09 -9.99 18.18
CA ALA A 525 2.05 -10.54 19.55
C ALA A 525 1.13 -11.74 19.92
N GLY A 526 1.66 -12.67 20.73
CA GLY A 526 0.86 -13.44 21.68
C GLY A 526 1.61 -14.41 22.61
N TYR A 527 1.92 -14.00 23.85
CA TYR A 527 1.80 -14.85 25.05
C TYR A 527 1.72 -13.97 26.31
N GLY A 528 0.54 -13.91 26.95
CA GLY A 528 0.40 -13.20 28.23
C GLY A 528 -0.99 -12.69 28.67
N ALA A 529 -2.12 -13.24 28.21
CA ALA A 529 -3.43 -13.03 28.85
C ALA A 529 -4.41 -14.16 28.51
N GLY A 530 -4.13 -15.37 28.98
CA GLY A 530 -5.12 -16.44 29.01
C GLY A 530 -6.28 -16.05 29.94
N ALA A 531 -7.50 -16.11 29.41
CA ALA A 531 -8.79 -15.90 30.10
C ALA A 531 -9.22 -14.44 30.42
N LYS A 532 -9.57 -13.64 29.38
CA LYS A 532 -10.57 -12.56 29.52
C LYS A 532 -11.15 -11.96 28.22
N VAL A 533 -11.37 -12.74 27.16
CA VAL A 533 -12.11 -12.24 25.97
C VAL A 533 -13.20 -13.23 25.56
N ALA A 534 -14.20 -13.38 26.43
CA ALA A 534 -15.47 -14.04 26.09
C ALA A 534 -16.69 -13.21 26.51
N LYS A 535 -16.53 -11.92 26.85
CA LYS A 535 -17.66 -11.12 27.36
C LYS A 535 -17.53 -9.62 27.16
N VAL A 536 -17.41 -9.16 25.90
CA VAL A 536 -17.89 -7.82 25.49
C VAL A 536 -18.45 -7.91 24.06
N ALA A 537 -19.41 -8.82 23.87
CA ALA A 537 -20.31 -8.81 22.72
C ALA A 537 -21.71 -8.50 23.25
N SER A 538 -21.97 -7.24 23.59
CA SER A 538 -23.32 -6.65 23.75
C SER A 538 -23.26 -5.26 24.40
N THR A 539 -22.85 -4.24 23.66
CA THR A 539 -23.41 -2.87 23.79
C THR A 539 -22.94 -1.98 22.63
N GLY A 540 -23.87 -1.56 21.78
CA GLY A 540 -23.73 -0.38 20.91
C GLY A 540 -23.46 -0.64 19.43
N ALA A 541 -24.47 -1.03 18.67
CA ALA A 541 -24.40 -1.16 17.21
C ALA A 541 -24.62 0.18 16.49
N SER A 542 -23.90 0.41 15.39
CA SER A 542 -24.46 1.01 14.17
C SER A 542 -24.02 0.18 12.96
N THR A 543 -25.01 -0.41 12.32
CA THR A 543 -24.98 -1.36 11.19
C THR A 543 -24.34 -0.84 9.91
N ALA A 544 -23.27 -1.49 9.42
CA ALA A 544 -22.99 -1.71 7.98
C ALA A 544 -21.67 -2.52 7.72
N VAL A 545 -21.57 -3.80 8.09
CA VAL A 545 -20.54 -4.71 7.53
C VAL A 545 -21.06 -6.16 7.45
N LYS A 546 -21.99 -6.44 6.54
CA LYS A 546 -22.30 -7.83 6.15
C LYS A 546 -22.57 -7.91 4.65
N ALA A 547 -21.50 -8.08 3.86
CA ALA A 547 -21.48 -8.90 2.65
C ALA A 547 -20.13 -8.76 1.92
N ALA A 548 -19.28 -9.80 2.01
CA ALA A 548 -18.40 -10.31 0.93
C ALA A 548 -17.36 -11.31 1.48
N HIS A 549 -17.80 -12.44 2.02
CA HIS A 549 -16.94 -13.62 2.19
C HIS A 549 -17.41 -14.70 1.22
N ALA A 550 -16.83 -14.71 0.02
CA ALA A 550 -16.87 -15.86 -0.88
C ALA A 550 -15.67 -15.79 -1.84
N GLY A 551 -14.62 -16.52 -1.49
CA GLY A 551 -13.65 -17.12 -2.40
C GLY A 551 -12.69 -16.20 -3.15
N ARG A 552 -11.53 -15.88 -2.54
CA ARG A 552 -10.25 -15.83 -3.28
C ARG A 552 -9.12 -16.40 -2.43
N ILE A 553 -8.47 -17.39 -3.02
CA ILE A 553 -7.35 -18.18 -2.53
C ILE A 553 -6.13 -17.25 -2.37
N ILE A 554 -5.64 -17.09 -1.13
CA ILE A 554 -4.38 -16.38 -0.86
C ILE A 554 -3.25 -17.41 -0.99
N GLY A 555 -2.76 -17.56 -2.22
CA GLY A 555 -1.47 -18.16 -2.52
C GLY A 555 -0.76 -17.24 -3.52
N GLY A 556 0.21 -16.46 -3.06
CA GLY A 556 1.11 -15.69 -3.93
C GLY A 556 0.92 -14.16 -4.06
N ALA A 557 0.37 -13.45 -3.05
CA ALA A 557 0.07 -12.00 -3.19
C ALA A 557 0.93 -11.03 -2.34
N LEU A 558 2.11 -11.42 -1.85
CA LEU A 558 2.98 -10.47 -1.11
C LEU A 558 4.13 -9.86 -1.93
N ILE A 559 4.25 -10.18 -3.23
CA ILE A 559 5.34 -9.69 -4.09
C ILE A 559 4.85 -8.57 -5.03
N SER A 560 3.56 -8.49 -5.35
CA SER A 560 3.03 -7.52 -6.33
C SER A 560 3.02 -6.06 -5.86
N ALA A 561 3.03 -5.81 -4.54
CA ALA A 561 3.05 -4.45 -3.98
C ALA A 561 4.46 -3.84 -3.84
N LEU A 562 5.51 -4.57 -4.28
CA LEU A 562 6.91 -4.17 -4.18
C LEU A 562 7.65 -4.20 -5.53
N ASN A 563 6.94 -4.47 -6.63
CA ASN A 563 7.49 -4.38 -7.99
C ASN A 563 6.50 -3.76 -8.98
N PRO A 564 6.46 -2.42 -9.11
CA PRO A 564 5.57 -1.77 -10.08
C PRO A 564 6.08 -1.84 -11.53
N LEU A 565 7.31 -2.32 -11.81
CA LEU A 565 7.89 -2.33 -13.17
C LEU A 565 8.88 -3.48 -13.39
N SER A 566 8.43 -4.60 -13.95
CA SER A 566 9.33 -5.53 -14.67
C SER A 566 8.80 -5.86 -16.05
N GLY A 567 9.08 -4.97 -17.00
CA GLY A 567 9.16 -5.30 -18.41
C GLY A 567 10.59 -5.77 -18.74
N ALA A 568 10.90 -7.04 -18.51
CA ALA A 568 12.09 -7.68 -19.05
C ALA A 568 11.74 -9.13 -19.44
N LYS A 569 11.94 -9.43 -20.72
CA LYS A 569 11.65 -10.69 -21.38
C LYS A 569 12.58 -11.81 -20.87
N GLY A 570 12.01 -13.00 -20.64
CA GLY A 570 12.71 -14.27 -20.85
C GLY A 570 12.85 -15.19 -19.64
N LEU A 571 11.86 -16.07 -19.42
CA LEU A 571 11.99 -17.54 -19.51
C LEU A 571 10.71 -18.18 -18.98
N ALA A 572 9.99 -18.82 -19.90
CA ALA A 572 8.67 -19.39 -19.69
C ALA A 572 8.79 -20.86 -19.29
N ILE A 573 8.11 -21.26 -18.20
CA ILE A 573 7.40 -22.54 -18.13
C ILE A 573 6.09 -22.34 -17.34
N GLY A 574 4.97 -22.22 -18.06
CA GLY A 574 3.61 -22.59 -17.61
C GLY A 574 2.81 -21.60 -16.75
N THR A 575 1.90 -20.82 -17.38
CA THR A 575 0.55 -20.36 -16.94
C THR A 575 0.18 -18.98 -17.53
N ALA A 576 -0.28 -18.97 -18.79
CA ALA A 576 -0.45 -17.75 -19.60
C ALA A 576 -1.84 -17.06 -19.52
N ALA A 577 -2.66 -17.27 -18.48
CA ALA A 577 -4.03 -16.71 -18.43
C ALA A 577 -4.30 -15.68 -17.31
N LEU A 578 -3.31 -15.31 -16.48
CA LEU A 578 -3.54 -14.48 -15.29
C LEU A 578 -2.83 -13.10 -15.31
N ALA A 579 -2.04 -12.80 -16.34
CA ALA A 579 -1.19 -11.60 -16.35
C ALA A 579 -1.86 -10.31 -16.86
N THR A 580 -3.01 -10.36 -17.53
CA THR A 580 -3.56 -9.20 -18.25
C THR A 580 -4.64 -8.41 -17.52
N GLN A 581 -5.21 -8.92 -16.43
CA GLN A 581 -6.28 -8.22 -15.67
C GLN A 581 -5.81 -7.55 -14.36
N GLY A 582 -4.67 -7.93 -13.79
CA GLY A 582 -4.19 -7.38 -12.51
C GLY A 582 -3.45 -6.04 -12.60
N ALA A 583 -2.84 -5.72 -13.75
CA ALA A 583 -1.94 -4.57 -13.89
C ALA A 583 -2.62 -3.22 -14.16
N ARG A 584 -3.92 -3.19 -14.48
CA ARG A 584 -4.64 -1.95 -14.86
C ARG A 584 -5.37 -1.24 -13.71
N MET A 585 -5.28 -1.75 -12.48
CA MET A 585 -6.11 -1.29 -11.34
C MET A 585 -5.36 -0.56 -10.22
N PHE A 586 -4.05 -0.33 -10.31
CA PHE A 586 -3.24 0.04 -9.13
C PHE A 586 -2.29 1.24 -9.27
N SER A 587 -2.47 2.10 -10.27
CA SER A 587 -1.92 3.47 -10.25
C SER A 587 -2.98 4.44 -9.71
N HIS A 588 -2.60 5.62 -9.21
CA HIS A 588 -3.47 6.74 -8.78
C HIS A 588 -3.90 6.76 -7.30
N SER A 589 -3.07 7.36 -6.45
CA SER A 589 -3.32 7.63 -5.03
C SER A 589 -4.51 8.57 -4.79
N GLY A 590 -4.74 9.59 -5.63
CA GLY A 590 -5.91 10.47 -5.59
C GLY A 590 -7.24 9.78 -5.91
N GLN A 591 -7.18 8.63 -6.59
CA GLN A 591 -8.34 7.86 -6.97
C GLN A 591 -8.97 7.14 -5.77
N TRP A 592 -8.24 6.89 -4.68
CA TRP A 592 -8.85 6.36 -3.44
C TRP A 592 -9.67 7.40 -2.70
N LEU A 593 -9.22 8.67 -2.64
CA LEU A 593 -10.02 9.73 -2.02
C LEU A 593 -11.30 9.92 -2.83
N ILE A 594 -11.19 9.96 -4.16
CA ILE A 594 -12.33 9.97 -5.07
C ILE A 594 -13.19 8.72 -4.89
N ASN A 595 -12.64 7.49 -4.87
CA ASN A 595 -13.41 6.24 -4.76
C ASN A 595 -14.11 6.07 -3.40
N LYS A 596 -13.49 6.54 -2.31
CA LYS A 596 -14.06 6.48 -0.96
C LYS A 596 -15.10 7.57 -0.77
N VAL A 597 -14.83 8.78 -1.24
CA VAL A 597 -15.80 9.88 -1.29
C VAL A 597 -17.00 9.47 -2.15
N ARG A 598 -16.75 8.93 -3.35
CA ARG A 598 -17.71 8.39 -4.32
C ARG A 598 -18.52 7.20 -3.78
N GLY A 599 -17.97 6.42 -2.86
CA GLY A 599 -18.59 5.17 -2.39
C GLY A 599 -18.58 4.05 -3.44
N ALA A 600 -18.78 2.80 -3.01
CA ALA A 600 -18.76 1.63 -3.91
C ALA A 600 -19.85 1.67 -5.00
N SER A 601 -20.92 2.43 -4.77
CA SER A 601 -22.06 2.61 -5.69
C SER A 601 -21.98 3.88 -6.55
N GLY A 602 -20.98 4.76 -6.36
CA GLY A 602 -21.00 6.06 -7.02
C GLY A 602 -21.88 7.12 -6.36
N SER A 603 -22.33 6.90 -5.12
CA SER A 603 -23.33 7.71 -4.40
C SER A 603 -22.82 8.99 -3.73
N TYR A 604 -21.51 9.16 -3.59
CA TYR A 604 -20.85 10.28 -2.92
C TYR A 604 -21.30 10.55 -1.46
N ASP A 605 -21.60 9.49 -0.70
CA ASP A 605 -22.28 9.59 0.61
C ASP A 605 -21.50 10.39 1.66
N LEU A 606 -20.17 10.41 1.60
CA LEU A 606 -19.33 11.21 2.51
C LEU A 606 -19.48 12.71 2.27
N LEU A 607 -19.67 13.16 1.02
CA LEU A 607 -19.98 14.57 0.72
C LEU A 607 -21.39 14.91 1.18
N LYS A 608 -22.35 13.99 1.02
CA LYS A 608 -23.72 14.20 1.50
C LYS A 608 -23.77 14.36 3.02
N ALA A 609 -22.97 13.61 3.77
CA ALA A 609 -22.83 13.76 5.21
C ALA A 609 -22.20 15.11 5.57
N ALA A 610 -21.07 15.45 4.96
CA ALA A 610 -20.39 16.74 5.16
C ALA A 610 -21.30 17.94 4.84
N ASN A 611 -22.09 17.85 3.77
CA ASN A 611 -23.05 18.86 3.35
C ASN A 611 -24.07 19.20 4.43
N LYS A 612 -24.58 18.18 5.13
CA LYS A 612 -25.60 18.37 6.17
C LYS A 612 -25.04 19.11 7.38
N GLU A 613 -23.76 18.95 7.67
CA GLU A 613 -23.13 19.47 8.88
C GLU A 613 -22.43 20.82 8.67
N TYR A 614 -21.69 20.97 7.55
CA TYR A 614 -20.80 22.11 7.32
C TYR A 614 -21.25 23.05 6.20
N GLY A 615 -22.29 22.69 5.44
CA GLY A 615 -22.63 23.32 4.17
C GLY A 615 -21.91 22.64 3.00
N ALA A 616 -22.01 23.21 1.80
CA ALA A 616 -21.58 22.53 0.57
C ALA A 616 -20.13 22.02 0.62
N ALA A 617 -19.95 20.75 0.30
CA ALA A 617 -18.68 20.03 0.26
C ALA A 617 -18.35 19.67 -1.19
N ALA A 618 -17.11 19.89 -1.60
CA ALA A 618 -16.65 19.61 -2.95
C ALA A 618 -15.29 18.91 -2.93
N LEU A 619 -15.07 18.06 -3.92
CA LEU A 619 -13.74 17.67 -4.33
C LEU A 619 -13.11 18.85 -5.07
N GLY A 620 -11.81 19.07 -4.91
CA GLY A 620 -11.10 20.13 -5.58
C GLY A 620 -9.60 20.04 -5.33
N SER A 621 -8.85 21.00 -5.84
CA SER A 621 -7.41 21.09 -5.62
C SER A 621 -7.02 22.35 -4.88
N TYR A 622 -5.97 22.28 -4.08
CA TYR A 622 -5.36 23.43 -3.41
C TYR A 622 -3.84 23.33 -3.46
N LYS A 623 -3.15 24.48 -3.34
CA LYS A 623 -1.69 24.53 -3.37
C LYS A 623 -1.09 24.11 -2.03
N VAL A 624 -0.08 23.24 -2.09
CA VAL A 624 0.78 22.87 -0.97
C VAL A 624 2.23 22.99 -1.43
N ALA A 625 2.99 23.93 -0.85
CA ALA A 625 4.32 24.32 -1.33
C ALA A 625 4.32 24.68 -2.85
N GLU A 626 5.20 24.08 -3.66
CA GLU A 626 5.25 24.29 -5.12
C GLU A 626 4.26 23.42 -5.91
N GLY A 627 3.51 22.52 -5.25
CA GLY A 627 2.57 21.58 -5.90
C GLY A 627 1.09 21.90 -5.71
N SER A 628 0.24 21.26 -6.50
CA SER A 628 -1.23 21.31 -6.39
C SER A 628 -1.76 19.89 -6.13
N VAL A 629 -2.48 19.71 -5.02
CA VAL A 629 -2.97 18.39 -4.56
C VAL A 629 -4.50 18.37 -4.52
N ASP A 630 -5.08 17.21 -4.84
CA ASP A 630 -6.52 16.98 -4.76
C ASP A 630 -6.96 16.71 -3.30
N GLY A 631 -8.15 17.19 -2.91
CA GLY A 631 -8.70 17.01 -1.58
C GLY A 631 -10.20 17.28 -1.48
N VAL A 632 -10.78 17.03 -0.31
CA VAL A 632 -12.16 17.42 0.03
C VAL A 632 -12.11 18.72 0.82
N ALA A 633 -12.95 19.67 0.45
CA ALA A 633 -13.16 20.88 1.22
C ALA A 633 -14.65 21.13 1.47
N VAL A 634 -14.96 21.81 2.57
CA VAL A 634 -16.29 22.31 2.90
C VAL A 634 -16.32 23.83 2.78
N HIS A 635 -17.40 24.38 2.23
CA HIS A 635 -17.60 25.81 2.05
C HIS A 635 -18.48 26.37 3.16
N ARG A 636 -17.89 27.22 4.01
CA ARG A 636 -18.56 27.84 5.15
C ARG A 636 -18.18 29.31 5.25
N ASN A 637 -19.16 30.18 5.50
CA ASN A 637 -18.95 31.63 5.65
C ASN A 637 -18.16 32.28 4.49
N GLY A 638 -18.34 31.80 3.25
CA GLY A 638 -17.66 32.32 2.05
C GLY A 638 -16.25 31.80 1.81
N ASN A 639 -15.75 30.87 2.64
CA ASN A 639 -14.41 30.31 2.56
C ASN A 639 -14.45 28.78 2.45
N TRP A 640 -13.44 28.20 1.80
CA TRP A 640 -13.22 26.75 1.76
C TRP A 640 -12.29 26.30 2.89
N TYR A 641 -12.61 25.19 3.55
CA TYR A 641 -11.79 24.59 4.62
C TYR A 641 -11.52 23.12 4.30
N ALA A 642 -10.34 22.62 4.67
CA ALA A 642 -10.01 21.22 4.50
C ALA A 642 -10.97 20.33 5.30
N TYR A 643 -11.32 19.16 4.75
CA TYR A 643 -12.21 18.21 5.40
C TYR A 643 -11.55 16.84 5.53
N ASN A 644 -11.59 16.27 6.73
CA ASN A 644 -11.10 14.93 7.01
C ASN A 644 -12.24 13.91 6.87
N PRO A 645 -12.24 13.07 5.82
CA PRO A 645 -13.35 12.15 5.55
C PRO A 645 -13.43 10.97 6.53
N LEU A 646 -12.38 10.69 7.33
CA LEU A 646 -12.42 9.64 8.35
C LEU A 646 -12.97 10.16 9.68
N LYS A 647 -12.57 11.36 10.09
CA LYS A 647 -13.12 12.02 11.29
C LYS A 647 -14.48 12.66 11.04
N GLN A 648 -14.82 12.88 9.78
CA GLN A 648 -16.00 13.63 9.33
C GLN A 648 -16.01 15.07 9.86
N GLU A 649 -14.83 15.68 9.93
CA GLU A 649 -14.64 17.00 10.52
C GLU A 649 -13.82 17.90 9.60
N ALA A 650 -14.22 19.18 9.53
CA ALA A 650 -13.43 20.22 8.88
C ALA A 650 -12.29 20.70 9.79
N PHE A 651 -11.20 21.21 9.23
CA PHE A 651 -10.07 21.67 10.03
C PHE A 651 -9.26 22.79 9.35
N GLY A 652 -8.53 23.53 10.17
CA GLY A 652 -7.53 24.50 9.73
C GLY A 652 -8.06 25.87 9.33
N ALA A 653 -7.15 26.69 8.79
CA ALA A 653 -7.44 28.00 8.24
C ALA A 653 -8.09 27.88 6.84
N PRO A 654 -8.69 28.96 6.29
CA PRO A 654 -9.24 28.97 4.95
C PRO A 654 -8.19 28.52 3.92
N LEU A 655 -8.56 27.56 3.08
CA LEU A 655 -7.73 27.09 1.98
C LEU A 655 -7.51 28.23 0.99
N GLN A 656 -6.25 28.55 0.73
CA GLN A 656 -5.87 29.50 -0.30
C GLN A 656 -5.95 28.83 -1.67
N HIS A 657 -6.58 29.49 -2.63
CA HIS A 657 -6.69 29.04 -4.02
C HIS A 657 -7.35 27.65 -4.21
N PHE A 658 -8.26 27.25 -3.31
CA PHE A 658 -9.03 26.02 -3.52
C PHE A 658 -9.90 26.16 -4.77
N THR A 659 -9.74 25.22 -5.70
CA THR A 659 -10.51 25.16 -6.94
C THR A 659 -11.36 23.89 -6.93
N PRO A 660 -12.69 23.99 -6.75
CA PRO A 660 -13.56 22.82 -6.77
C PRO A 660 -13.58 22.19 -8.17
N LEU A 661 -13.63 20.87 -8.21
CA LEU A 661 -13.96 20.12 -9.42
C LEU A 661 -15.41 20.45 -9.80
N ASN A 662 -15.59 20.91 -11.03
CA ASN A 662 -16.85 21.45 -11.52
C ASN A 662 -17.23 20.94 -12.91
N GLY A 663 -16.53 19.91 -13.41
CA GLY A 663 -16.77 19.37 -14.74
C GLY A 663 -16.27 20.22 -15.89
N ARG A 664 -15.55 21.33 -15.65
CA ARG A 664 -15.03 22.20 -16.73
C ARG A 664 -13.69 21.71 -17.27
N PRO A 665 -13.36 21.95 -18.57
CA PRO A 665 -12.03 21.71 -19.12
C PRO A 665 -10.99 22.69 -18.53
N GLY A 666 -10.45 22.37 -17.35
CA GLY A 666 -9.34 23.09 -16.69
C GLY A 666 -9.71 24.44 -16.03
N PRO A 667 -8.86 24.97 -15.13
CA PRO A 667 -9.09 26.25 -14.47
C PRO A 667 -8.55 27.37 -15.36
N ILE A 668 -9.44 28.05 -16.09
CA ILE A 668 -9.12 29.38 -16.60
C ILE A 668 -10.16 30.31 -16.02
N ASP A 669 -9.74 31.13 -15.06
CA ASP A 669 -10.41 32.39 -14.80
C ASP A 669 -10.67 33.08 -16.13
N ALA A 670 -11.91 33.09 -16.62
CA ALA A 670 -12.28 33.87 -17.82
C ALA A 670 -12.22 35.41 -17.57
N GLY A 671 -11.48 35.84 -16.54
CA GLY A 671 -11.09 37.22 -16.29
C GLY A 671 -9.57 37.43 -16.22
N ALA A 672 -8.75 36.38 -16.30
CA ALA A 672 -7.30 36.49 -16.45
C ALA A 672 -6.94 36.36 -17.94
N PRO A 673 -6.02 37.19 -18.48
CA PRO A 673 -5.49 36.96 -19.82
C PRO A 673 -4.90 35.54 -19.88
N ILE A 674 -4.99 34.93 -21.06
CA ILE A 674 -4.57 33.57 -21.41
C ILE A 674 -3.41 33.11 -20.52
N GLY A 675 -3.65 32.13 -19.66
CA GLY A 675 -2.57 31.55 -18.88
C GLY A 675 -1.54 30.92 -19.84
N PRO A 676 -0.23 31.22 -19.73
CA PRO A 676 0.81 30.68 -20.63
C PRO A 676 0.82 29.14 -20.71
N HIS A 677 0.29 28.47 -19.69
CA HIS A 677 0.19 27.01 -19.64
C HIS A 677 -0.81 26.42 -20.64
N HIS A 678 -1.93 27.10 -20.93
CA HIS A 678 -2.91 26.56 -21.88
C HIS A 678 -2.40 26.63 -23.32
N GLU A 679 -1.80 27.76 -23.70
CA GLU A 679 -1.13 27.88 -25.01
C GLU A 679 0.03 26.90 -25.13
N GLY A 680 0.84 26.76 -24.07
CA GLY A 680 1.92 25.77 -24.01
C GLY A 680 1.41 24.34 -24.21
N PHE A 681 0.31 23.96 -23.53
CA PHE A 681 -0.31 22.66 -23.69
C PHE A 681 -0.77 22.43 -25.14
N LYS A 682 -1.58 23.34 -25.69
CA LYS A 682 -2.09 23.22 -27.06
C LYS A 682 -0.95 23.09 -28.08
N ASN A 683 0.02 23.99 -28.03
CA ASN A 683 1.15 24.01 -28.96
C ASN A 683 2.00 22.74 -28.85
N ASN A 684 2.25 22.24 -27.63
CA ASN A 684 3.01 21.02 -27.43
C ASN A 684 2.24 19.77 -27.90
N LEU A 685 0.93 19.72 -27.66
CA LEU A 685 0.07 18.63 -28.12
C LEU A 685 0.02 18.57 -29.66
N GLU A 686 -0.21 19.71 -30.31
CA GLU A 686 -0.24 19.81 -31.78
C GLU A 686 1.11 19.39 -32.40
N ARG A 687 2.23 19.89 -31.84
CA ARG A 687 3.58 19.53 -32.31
C ARG A 687 3.89 18.05 -32.13
N ALA A 688 3.46 17.44 -31.02
CA ALA A 688 3.65 16.01 -30.78
C ALA A 688 2.84 15.13 -31.76
N GLN A 689 1.74 15.65 -32.29
CA GLN A 689 0.87 14.92 -33.24
C GLN A 689 1.27 15.09 -34.72
N TRP A 690 2.31 15.86 -35.04
CA TRP A 690 2.86 15.98 -36.39
C TRP A 690 3.31 14.63 -36.97
N PRO A 691 3.27 14.43 -38.31
CA PRO A 691 3.52 13.11 -38.92
C PRO A 691 4.81 12.42 -38.47
N HIS A 692 5.91 13.16 -38.30
CA HIS A 692 7.21 12.61 -37.87
C HIS A 692 7.30 12.31 -36.36
N ASN A 693 6.44 12.90 -35.53
CA ASN A 693 6.38 12.70 -34.08
C ASN A 693 5.26 11.73 -33.66
N ARG A 694 4.30 11.47 -34.54
CA ARG A 694 3.05 10.76 -34.25
C ARG A 694 3.26 9.34 -33.72
N ALA A 695 4.27 8.63 -34.22
CA ALA A 695 4.59 7.29 -33.72
C ALA A 695 5.02 7.33 -32.24
N ASP A 696 5.83 8.32 -31.86
CA ASP A 696 6.31 8.50 -30.50
C ASP A 696 5.17 8.94 -29.57
N PHE A 697 4.36 9.90 -30.01
CA PHE A 697 3.14 10.30 -29.29
C PHE A 697 2.20 9.12 -29.04
N ASN A 698 1.91 8.31 -30.06
CA ASN A 698 1.03 7.16 -29.93
C ASN A 698 1.60 6.12 -28.95
N ARG A 699 2.92 5.84 -29.00
CA ARG A 699 3.56 4.94 -28.02
C ARG A 699 3.36 5.45 -26.58
N GLY A 700 3.57 6.74 -26.36
CA GLY A 700 3.35 7.40 -25.08
C GLY A 700 1.90 7.33 -24.61
N PHE A 701 0.96 7.61 -25.51
CA PHE A 701 -0.47 7.64 -25.21
C PHE A 701 -1.06 6.24 -24.97
N GLU A 702 -0.67 5.25 -25.74
CA GLU A 702 -1.22 3.89 -25.65
C GLU A 702 -0.56 3.11 -24.49
N SER A 703 0.76 3.15 -24.42
CA SER A 703 1.56 2.26 -23.57
C SER A 703 2.57 2.95 -22.65
N GLY A 704 2.71 4.27 -22.76
CA GLY A 704 3.65 5.02 -21.96
C GLY A 704 3.22 5.12 -20.49
N ASP A 705 4.23 5.29 -19.64
CA ASP A 705 4.12 5.31 -18.20
C ASP A 705 4.53 6.69 -17.69
N VAL A 706 3.52 7.50 -17.38
CA VAL A 706 3.68 8.91 -16.97
C VAL A 706 4.49 9.04 -15.67
N THR A 707 4.58 7.99 -14.85
CA THR A 707 5.39 7.97 -13.62
C THR A 707 6.90 8.08 -13.86
N ARG A 708 7.35 7.84 -15.10
CA ARG A 708 8.76 7.99 -15.51
C ARG A 708 9.19 9.43 -15.71
N LEU A 709 8.25 10.38 -15.76
CA LEU A 709 8.55 11.80 -15.84
C LEU A 709 9.05 12.29 -14.47
N ARG A 710 10.27 12.83 -14.42
CA ARG A 710 10.94 13.24 -13.17
C ARG A 710 10.15 14.25 -12.33
N ASP A 711 9.30 15.04 -12.98
CA ASP A 711 8.50 16.09 -12.38
C ASP A 711 7.00 15.75 -12.33
N TYR A 712 6.64 14.49 -12.62
CA TYR A 712 5.31 13.94 -12.37
C TYR A 712 5.24 13.33 -10.96
N TYR A 713 4.07 13.42 -10.33
CA TYR A 713 3.80 12.81 -9.02
C TYR A 713 2.39 12.16 -8.99
N PRO A 714 2.19 11.01 -8.31
CA PRO A 714 0.95 10.21 -8.36
C PRO A 714 -0.36 10.85 -7.86
N ASP A 715 -0.35 12.11 -7.41
CA ASP A 715 -1.52 12.88 -6.94
C ASP A 715 -1.64 14.24 -7.64
N ILE A 716 -0.95 14.41 -8.76
CA ILE A 716 -0.98 15.66 -9.50
C ILE A 716 -2.41 15.98 -9.94
N SER A 717 -2.86 17.19 -9.63
CA SER A 717 -4.18 17.65 -10.04
C SER A 717 -4.29 17.76 -11.56
N ALA A 718 -5.52 17.84 -12.10
CA ALA A 718 -5.72 18.11 -13.53
C ALA A 718 -5.00 19.41 -13.97
N GLN A 719 -4.94 20.41 -13.09
CA GLN A 719 -4.17 21.62 -13.33
C GLN A 719 -2.66 21.35 -13.37
N GLY A 720 -2.13 20.57 -12.44
CA GLY A 720 -0.71 20.19 -12.45
C GLY A 720 -0.32 19.44 -13.72
N LEU A 721 -1.20 18.58 -14.25
CA LEU A 721 -0.96 17.92 -15.55
C LEU A 721 -0.89 18.92 -16.71
N ILE A 722 -1.79 19.91 -16.74
CA ILE A 722 -1.76 21.00 -17.74
C ILE A 722 -0.45 21.79 -17.60
N GLU A 723 -0.01 22.07 -16.38
CA GLU A 723 1.27 22.73 -16.13
C GLU A 723 2.44 21.87 -16.66
N LEU A 724 2.46 20.56 -16.41
CA LEU A 724 3.52 19.65 -16.87
C LEU A 724 3.58 19.52 -18.39
N ILE A 725 2.44 19.36 -19.05
CA ILE A 725 2.36 19.21 -20.51
C ILE A 725 2.67 20.52 -21.22
N SER A 726 2.47 21.66 -20.54
CA SER A 726 2.80 22.99 -21.08
C SER A 726 4.29 23.33 -21.07
N LYS A 727 5.11 22.58 -20.33
CA LYS A 727 6.55 22.86 -20.21
C LYS A 727 7.25 22.73 -21.58
N PRO A 728 8.15 23.67 -21.93
CA PRO A 728 8.94 23.54 -23.16
C PRO A 728 9.89 22.34 -23.07
N GLY A 729 10.25 21.76 -24.23
CA GLY A 729 11.27 20.71 -24.32
C GLY A 729 10.78 19.28 -24.08
N ARG A 730 9.48 19.06 -23.83
CA ARG A 730 8.90 17.70 -23.76
C ARG A 730 8.97 16.98 -25.09
N THR A 731 9.32 15.70 -25.05
CA THR A 731 9.31 14.83 -26.23
C THR A 731 7.88 14.44 -26.61
N ALA A 732 7.66 14.01 -27.86
CA ALA A 732 6.35 13.59 -28.32
C ALA A 732 5.79 12.40 -27.50
N GLU A 733 6.65 11.47 -27.09
CA GLU A 733 6.27 10.33 -26.23
C GLU A 733 5.82 10.79 -24.83
N GLU A 734 6.54 11.72 -24.20
CA GLU A 734 6.15 12.29 -22.90
C GLU A 734 4.83 13.07 -22.99
N ILE A 735 4.62 13.82 -24.09
CA ILE A 735 3.35 14.51 -24.36
C ILE A 735 2.21 13.49 -24.53
N GLY A 736 2.46 12.37 -25.20
CA GLY A 736 1.51 11.25 -25.30
C GLY A 736 1.10 10.70 -23.94
N MET A 737 2.08 10.46 -23.05
CA MET A 737 1.82 9.99 -21.67
C MET A 737 0.94 10.96 -20.89
N LEU A 738 1.29 12.25 -20.91
CA LEU A 738 0.54 13.29 -20.20
C LEU A 738 -0.86 13.48 -20.80
N ALA A 739 -1.01 13.41 -22.13
CA ALA A 739 -2.30 13.54 -22.80
C ALA A 739 -3.26 12.40 -22.41
N LYS A 740 -2.75 11.17 -22.24
CA LYS A 740 -3.54 10.03 -21.73
C LYS A 740 -4.05 10.29 -20.33
N GLU A 741 -3.19 10.75 -19.43
CA GLU A 741 -3.55 11.03 -18.04
C GLU A 741 -4.56 12.19 -17.93
N ILE A 742 -4.36 13.26 -18.72
CA ILE A 742 -5.30 14.39 -18.83
C ILE A 742 -6.67 13.92 -19.31
N LYS A 743 -6.70 13.04 -20.34
CA LYS A 743 -7.95 12.45 -20.84
C LYS A 743 -8.68 11.69 -19.74
N SER A 744 -7.99 10.81 -18.99
CA SER A 744 -8.59 10.06 -17.89
C SER A 744 -9.19 10.99 -16.82
N LYS A 745 -8.42 11.97 -16.35
CA LYS A 745 -8.91 12.94 -15.36
C LYS A 745 -10.08 13.79 -15.86
N ALA A 746 -10.09 14.16 -17.14
CA ALA A 746 -11.20 14.91 -17.74
C ALA A 746 -12.49 14.08 -17.76
N ILE A 747 -12.42 12.79 -18.10
CA ILE A 747 -13.58 11.88 -18.06
C ILE A 747 -14.11 11.72 -16.64
N GLU A 748 -13.22 11.59 -15.64
CA GLU A 748 -13.63 11.51 -14.22
C GLU A 748 -14.30 12.80 -13.74
N ASN A 749 -13.75 13.96 -14.11
CA ASN A 749 -14.34 15.26 -13.78
C ASN A 749 -15.74 15.44 -14.42
N ALA A 750 -15.90 15.01 -15.67
CA ALA A 750 -17.18 15.02 -16.36
C ALA A 750 -18.25 14.17 -15.65
N GLN A 751 -17.88 12.95 -15.23
CA GLN A 751 -18.77 12.07 -14.45
C GLN A 751 -19.13 12.67 -13.10
N TYR A 752 -18.17 13.33 -12.43
CA TYR A 752 -18.42 14.01 -11.16
C TYR A 752 -19.42 15.16 -11.30
N ALA A 753 -19.31 15.98 -12.35
CA ALA A 753 -20.26 17.07 -12.57
C ALA A 753 -21.69 16.60 -12.84
N SER A 754 -21.85 15.57 -13.68
CA SER A 754 -23.17 14.93 -13.86
C SER A 754 -23.72 14.37 -12.55
N HIS A 755 -22.86 13.84 -11.68
CA HIS A 755 -23.27 13.33 -10.38
C HIS A 755 -23.73 14.44 -9.43
N LEU A 756 -23.00 15.57 -9.36
CA LEU A 756 -23.41 16.73 -8.54
C LEU A 756 -24.77 17.24 -8.99
N LEU A 757 -24.98 17.37 -10.31
CA LEU A 757 -26.26 17.78 -10.85
C LEU A 757 -27.36 16.78 -10.50
N ASN A 758 -27.09 15.47 -10.63
CA ASN A 758 -28.04 14.44 -10.23
C ASN A 758 -28.45 14.58 -8.76
N CYS A 759 -27.50 14.81 -7.84
CA CYS A 759 -27.81 15.00 -6.42
C CYS A 759 -28.69 16.23 -6.16
N ASP A 760 -28.53 17.31 -6.92
CA ASP A 760 -29.35 18.50 -6.78
C ASP A 760 -30.78 18.29 -7.29
N VAL A 761 -30.94 17.54 -8.39
CA VAL A 761 -32.24 17.41 -9.08
C VAL A 761 -32.98 16.10 -8.79
N ASP A 762 -32.38 15.15 -8.07
CA ASP A 762 -32.97 13.84 -7.79
C ASP A 762 -34.30 13.96 -7.03
N ALA A 763 -35.40 13.69 -7.73
CA ALA A 763 -36.75 13.75 -7.24
C ALA A 763 -37.69 12.89 -8.13
N PRO A 764 -38.86 12.48 -7.64
CA PRO A 764 -39.85 11.79 -8.47
C PRO A 764 -40.19 12.59 -9.74
N GLY A 765 -40.24 11.90 -10.89
CA GLY A 765 -40.55 12.54 -12.18
C GLY A 765 -39.38 13.33 -12.78
N VAL A 766 -38.15 13.15 -12.31
CA VAL A 766 -36.95 13.74 -12.92
C VAL A 766 -36.18 12.70 -13.73
N ARG A 767 -35.70 13.09 -14.91
CA ARG A 767 -34.80 12.28 -15.74
C ARG A 767 -33.58 13.11 -16.13
N LEU A 768 -32.40 12.64 -15.76
CA LEU A 768 -31.11 13.21 -16.18
C LEU A 768 -30.53 12.38 -17.33
N PHE A 769 -30.15 13.07 -18.40
CA PHE A 769 -29.33 12.57 -19.49
C PHE A 769 -27.92 13.14 -19.32
N PRO A 770 -26.97 12.39 -18.74
CA PRO A 770 -25.60 12.86 -18.59
C PRO A 770 -25.01 13.09 -19.97
N ALA A 771 -24.45 14.28 -20.20
CA ALA A 771 -23.80 14.65 -21.46
C ALA A 771 -22.91 15.86 -21.19
N SER A 772 -21.65 15.58 -20.86
CA SER A 772 -20.68 16.60 -20.49
C SER A 772 -19.80 16.96 -21.68
N GLN A 773 -19.64 18.27 -21.91
CA GLN A 773 -18.70 18.81 -22.87
C GLN A 773 -17.27 18.38 -22.56
N THR A 774 -16.92 18.19 -21.28
CA THR A 774 -15.58 17.77 -20.87
C THR A 774 -15.33 16.31 -21.23
N HIS A 775 -16.35 15.46 -21.13
CA HIS A 775 -16.28 14.10 -21.66
C HIS A 775 -16.06 14.12 -23.17
N TYR A 776 -16.82 14.95 -23.90
CA TYR A 776 -16.65 15.10 -25.35
C TYR A 776 -15.24 15.58 -25.71
N HIS A 777 -14.75 16.65 -25.08
CA HIS A 777 -13.41 17.23 -25.33
C HIS A 777 -12.28 16.28 -24.97
N ALA A 778 -12.40 15.48 -23.91
CA ALA A 778 -11.41 14.47 -23.58
C ALA A 778 -11.14 13.47 -24.73
N HIS A 779 -12.09 13.33 -25.66
CA HIS A 779 -11.96 12.50 -26.84
C HIS A 779 -11.58 13.27 -28.11
N VAL A 780 -12.15 14.47 -28.31
CA VAL A 780 -12.02 15.20 -29.59
C VAL A 780 -10.97 16.30 -29.59
N ASP A 781 -10.67 16.90 -28.44
CA ASP A 781 -9.63 17.92 -28.24
C ASP A 781 -9.40 18.16 -26.73
N PRO A 782 -8.46 17.42 -26.13
CA PRO A 782 -8.14 17.54 -24.71
C PRO A 782 -7.63 18.94 -24.30
N ALA A 783 -7.19 19.77 -25.26
CA ALA A 783 -6.74 21.13 -25.03
C ALA A 783 -7.83 22.19 -25.27
N SER A 784 -9.09 21.77 -25.48
CA SER A 784 -10.22 22.68 -25.64
C SER A 784 -10.45 23.56 -24.41
N ARG A 785 -10.91 24.80 -24.64
CA ARG A 785 -11.37 25.74 -23.59
C ARG A 785 -12.85 25.54 -23.22
N GLY A 786 -13.53 24.60 -23.86
CA GLY A 786 -14.96 24.41 -23.77
C GLY A 786 -15.73 25.01 -24.94
N GLU A 787 -16.89 24.43 -25.21
CA GLU A 787 -17.84 24.79 -26.27
C GLU A 787 -19.25 25.02 -25.68
N CYS A 788 -19.34 25.45 -24.41
CA CYS A 788 -20.61 25.57 -23.69
C CYS A 788 -21.62 26.50 -24.37
N ALA A 789 -21.16 27.64 -24.88
CA ALA A 789 -22.03 28.62 -25.53
C ALA A 789 -22.64 28.07 -26.83
N ALA A 790 -21.84 27.38 -27.64
CA ALA A 790 -22.29 26.70 -28.84
C ALA A 790 -23.24 25.55 -28.50
N MET A 791 -22.84 24.65 -27.59
CA MET A 791 -23.67 23.51 -27.18
C MET A 791 -25.01 23.96 -26.58
N ALA A 792 -25.03 25.02 -25.76
CA ALA A 792 -26.27 25.57 -25.21
C ALA A 792 -27.17 26.18 -26.31
N ASN A 793 -26.64 26.98 -27.23
CA ASN A 793 -27.47 27.53 -28.30
C ASN A 793 -27.96 26.44 -29.28
N THR A 794 -27.12 25.43 -29.59
CA THR A 794 -27.53 24.27 -30.40
C THR A 794 -28.58 23.42 -29.69
N MET A 795 -28.43 23.19 -28.37
CA MET A 795 -29.44 22.50 -27.58
C MET A 795 -30.76 23.25 -27.56
N ALA A 796 -30.75 24.58 -27.42
CA ALA A 796 -31.97 25.39 -27.45
C ALA A 796 -32.71 25.23 -28.79
N LEU A 797 -31.98 25.27 -29.91
CA LEU A 797 -32.54 25.03 -31.24
C LEU A 797 -33.07 23.58 -31.39
N ALA A 798 -32.31 22.60 -30.89
CA ALA A 798 -32.69 21.19 -30.93
C ALA A 798 -33.98 20.95 -30.12
N ILE A 799 -34.11 21.55 -28.95
CA ILE A 799 -35.30 21.51 -28.10
C ILE A 799 -36.52 22.07 -28.82
N GLU A 800 -36.38 23.22 -29.51
CA GLU A 800 -37.44 23.84 -30.31
C GLU A 800 -37.92 22.90 -31.44
N HIS A 801 -37.01 22.12 -32.04
CA HIS A 801 -37.30 21.17 -33.10
C HIS A 801 -37.62 19.74 -32.63
N GLY A 802 -37.58 19.47 -31.32
CA GLY A 802 -37.74 18.12 -30.76
C GLY A 802 -36.61 17.14 -31.15
N LYS A 803 -35.39 17.65 -31.30
CA LYS A 803 -34.19 16.93 -31.72
C LYS A 803 -33.10 16.88 -30.65
N GLU A 804 -33.41 17.19 -29.39
CA GLU A 804 -32.43 17.18 -28.30
C GLU A 804 -31.66 15.84 -28.19
N ASP A 805 -32.34 14.70 -28.34
CA ASP A 805 -31.74 13.36 -28.25
C ASP A 805 -30.76 13.10 -29.39
N VAL A 806 -31.04 13.63 -30.59
CA VAL A 806 -30.15 13.52 -31.76
C VAL A 806 -28.87 14.29 -31.51
N PHE A 807 -28.98 15.52 -31.03
CA PHE A 807 -27.82 16.34 -30.71
C PHE A 807 -26.95 15.70 -29.62
N LEU A 808 -27.55 15.22 -28.53
CA LEU A 808 -26.82 14.49 -27.48
C LEU A 808 -26.13 13.22 -28.01
N THR A 809 -26.83 12.45 -28.86
CA THR A 809 -26.26 11.25 -29.48
C THR A 809 -25.09 11.58 -30.39
N ASN A 810 -25.17 12.68 -31.14
CA ASN A 810 -24.10 13.13 -32.02
C ASN A 810 -22.83 13.52 -31.24
N LEU A 811 -22.96 14.15 -30.07
CA LEU A 811 -21.82 14.42 -29.18
C LEU A 811 -21.09 13.12 -28.82
N TYR A 812 -21.83 12.06 -28.46
CA TYR A 812 -21.25 10.76 -28.14
C TYR A 812 -20.63 10.06 -29.35
N ARG A 813 -21.30 10.08 -30.51
CA ARG A 813 -20.77 9.49 -31.75
C ARG A 813 -19.47 10.17 -32.18
N ALA A 814 -19.43 11.50 -32.13
CA ALA A 814 -18.23 12.27 -32.45
C ALA A 814 -17.09 12.00 -31.46
N ALA A 815 -17.39 11.78 -30.17
CA ALA A 815 -16.39 11.39 -29.17
C ALA A 815 -15.88 9.95 -29.34
N ASP A 816 -16.73 9.03 -29.80
CA ASP A 816 -16.36 7.62 -30.02
C ASP A 816 -15.50 7.46 -31.29
N ALA A 817 -15.84 8.18 -32.36
CA ALA A 817 -15.17 8.10 -33.66
C ALA A 817 -14.75 9.49 -34.20
N PRO A 818 -13.85 10.22 -33.52
CA PRO A 818 -13.51 11.62 -33.85
C PRO A 818 -12.81 11.81 -35.20
N LEU A 819 -12.32 10.72 -35.81
CA LEU A 819 -11.55 10.76 -37.05
C LEU A 819 -12.38 10.49 -38.31
N THR A 820 -13.67 10.15 -38.19
CA THR A 820 -14.53 10.00 -39.37
C THR A 820 -14.85 11.36 -40.00
N PRO A 821 -15.05 11.45 -41.33
CA PRO A 821 -15.38 12.71 -42.00
C PRO A 821 -16.61 13.42 -41.41
N GLU A 822 -17.62 12.66 -41.02
CA GLU A 822 -18.87 13.16 -40.42
C GLU A 822 -18.59 13.77 -39.04
N SER A 823 -17.87 13.06 -38.17
CA SER A 823 -17.45 13.57 -36.86
C SER A 823 -16.56 14.80 -36.98
N GLN A 824 -15.62 14.83 -37.92
CA GLN A 824 -14.77 16.00 -38.15
C GLN A 824 -15.57 17.23 -38.59
N THR A 825 -16.59 17.03 -39.42
CA THR A 825 -17.51 18.09 -39.84
C THR A 825 -18.30 18.62 -38.65
N PHE A 826 -18.85 17.73 -37.82
CA PHE A 826 -19.55 18.08 -36.59
C PHE A 826 -18.66 18.86 -35.62
N ILE A 827 -17.46 18.34 -35.30
CA ILE A 827 -16.48 18.96 -34.41
C ILE A 827 -16.10 20.36 -34.90
N LYS A 828 -15.79 20.50 -36.20
CA LYS A 828 -15.43 21.78 -36.79
C LYS A 828 -16.57 22.79 -36.74
N THR A 829 -17.79 22.34 -37.02
CA THR A 829 -18.99 23.19 -37.02
C THR A 829 -19.27 23.70 -35.61
N LEU A 830 -19.21 22.82 -34.60
CA LEU A 830 -19.42 23.20 -33.20
C LEU A 830 -18.36 24.19 -32.70
N ARG A 831 -17.08 24.00 -33.06
CA ARG A 831 -15.99 24.95 -32.79
C ARG A 831 -16.18 26.30 -33.44
N THR A 832 -16.50 26.30 -34.73
CA THR A 832 -16.71 27.54 -35.49
C THR A 832 -17.87 28.32 -34.90
N PHE A 833 -18.92 27.62 -34.46
CA PHE A 833 -20.02 28.25 -33.77
C PHE A 833 -19.60 28.82 -32.40
N GLN A 834 -18.82 28.07 -31.62
CA GLN A 834 -18.28 28.54 -30.33
C GLN A 834 -17.43 29.81 -30.50
N ASP A 835 -16.62 29.92 -31.54
CA ASP A 835 -15.81 31.12 -31.81
C ASP A 835 -16.67 32.36 -32.05
N VAL A 836 -17.90 32.20 -32.53
CA VAL A 836 -18.87 33.28 -32.72
C VAL A 836 -19.59 33.63 -31.42
N VAL A 837 -20.07 32.63 -30.68
CA VAL A 837 -20.98 32.84 -29.52
C VAL A 837 -20.30 32.77 -28.14
N GLY A 838 -18.99 32.53 -28.10
CA GLY A 838 -18.25 32.26 -26.86
C GLY A 838 -17.99 33.47 -25.96
N ASP A 839 -18.24 34.70 -26.41
CA ASP A 839 -18.13 35.88 -25.56
C ASP A 839 -19.42 36.11 -24.76
N LYS A 840 -19.29 36.72 -23.58
CA LYS A 840 -20.40 37.09 -22.70
C LYS A 840 -21.57 37.77 -23.42
N LYS A 841 -21.29 38.66 -24.38
CA LYS A 841 -22.34 39.37 -25.13
C LYS A 841 -22.87 38.52 -26.28
N SER A 842 -22.01 37.80 -26.99
CA SER A 842 -22.41 37.02 -28.17
C SER A 842 -23.15 35.73 -27.82
N PHE A 843 -23.01 35.20 -26.59
CA PHE A 843 -23.80 34.07 -26.09
C PHE A 843 -25.32 34.31 -26.20
N HIS A 844 -25.74 35.56 -25.95
CA HIS A 844 -27.13 35.99 -26.03
C HIS A 844 -27.55 36.43 -27.44
N LEU A 845 -26.69 36.28 -28.46
CA LEU A 845 -26.96 36.61 -29.88
C LEU A 845 -27.57 38.01 -30.07
N ASP A 846 -26.94 39.01 -29.44
CA ASP A 846 -27.35 40.42 -29.48
C ASP A 846 -28.77 40.72 -28.90
N GLN A 847 -29.41 39.75 -28.24
CA GLN A 847 -30.70 39.95 -27.57
C GLN A 847 -30.57 40.77 -26.29
N THR A 848 -31.68 41.41 -25.88
CA THR A 848 -31.73 42.16 -24.62
C THR A 848 -31.63 41.20 -23.44
N VAL A 849 -30.71 41.52 -22.52
CA VAL A 849 -30.41 40.68 -21.35
C VAL A 849 -31.00 41.32 -20.08
N THR A 850 -31.72 40.51 -19.30
CA THR A 850 -32.23 40.89 -17.97
C THR A 850 -31.38 40.22 -16.89
N LYS A 851 -31.11 40.92 -15.78
CA LYS A 851 -30.47 40.30 -14.62
C LYS A 851 -31.52 39.65 -13.74
N CYS A 852 -31.44 38.33 -13.59
CA CYS A 852 -32.41 37.55 -12.82
C CYS A 852 -31.73 36.75 -11.70
N THR A 853 -32.44 36.57 -10.58
CA THR A 853 -32.12 35.57 -9.55
C THR A 853 -32.69 34.20 -9.95
N ALA A 854 -32.25 33.13 -9.30
CA ALA A 854 -32.82 31.79 -9.50
C ALA A 854 -34.35 31.80 -9.28
N ALA A 855 -34.83 32.46 -8.22
CA ALA A 855 -36.26 32.60 -7.92
C ALA A 855 -37.04 33.26 -9.07
N GLN A 856 -36.51 34.32 -9.67
CA GLN A 856 -37.16 35.01 -10.80
C GLN A 856 -37.19 34.14 -12.07
N ILE A 857 -36.14 33.34 -12.32
CA ILE A 857 -36.11 32.39 -13.44
C ILE A 857 -37.19 31.30 -13.22
N ILE A 858 -37.27 30.76 -12.00
CA ILE A 858 -38.26 29.76 -11.63
C ILE A 858 -39.69 30.32 -11.76
N GLU A 859 -39.91 31.56 -11.34
CA GLU A 859 -41.21 32.23 -11.44
C GLU A 859 -41.67 32.43 -12.90
N ASP A 860 -40.78 32.85 -13.80
CA ASP A 860 -41.06 32.98 -15.24
C ASP A 860 -41.47 31.63 -15.85
N LEU A 861 -40.74 30.57 -15.51
CA LEU A 861 -41.04 29.22 -16.01
C LEU A 861 -42.27 28.58 -15.36
N THR A 862 -42.61 28.94 -14.13
CA THR A 862 -43.81 28.45 -13.42
C THR A 862 -45.09 28.96 -14.07
N ASN A 863 -45.09 30.24 -14.48
CA ASN A 863 -46.29 30.94 -14.93
C ASN A 863 -46.41 31.04 -16.47
N SER A 864 -45.51 30.40 -17.22
CA SER A 864 -45.50 30.50 -18.68
C SER A 864 -46.63 29.69 -19.33
N PRO A 865 -47.52 30.31 -20.13
CA PRO A 865 -48.59 29.61 -20.83
C PRO A 865 -48.12 28.91 -22.13
N THR A 866 -46.90 29.20 -22.59
CA THR A 866 -46.34 28.69 -23.85
C THR A 866 -44.96 28.09 -23.64
N SER A 867 -44.53 27.24 -24.57
CA SER A 867 -43.15 26.76 -24.62
C SER A 867 -42.18 27.93 -24.73
N LYS A 868 -41.11 27.91 -23.94
CA LYS A 868 -40.00 28.88 -24.02
C LYS A 868 -38.70 28.28 -23.52
N THR A 869 -37.59 28.79 -24.03
CA THR A 869 -36.23 28.43 -23.62
C THR A 869 -35.49 29.69 -23.17
N LEU A 870 -34.99 29.70 -21.96
CA LEU A 870 -34.18 30.78 -21.40
C LEU A 870 -32.71 30.43 -21.50
N ARG A 871 -31.91 31.32 -22.10
CA ARG A 871 -30.45 31.31 -22.03
C ARG A 871 -30.01 31.99 -20.75
N ILE A 872 -29.24 31.28 -19.93
CA ILE A 872 -28.76 31.76 -18.64
C ILE A 872 -27.24 31.86 -18.72
N GLY A 873 -26.72 33.08 -18.78
CA GLY A 873 -25.30 33.39 -18.85
C GLY A 873 -24.68 33.60 -17.47
N GLU A 874 -23.55 32.92 -17.25
CA GLU A 874 -22.57 33.17 -16.20
C GLU A 874 -21.36 33.94 -16.77
N LYS A 875 -20.38 34.28 -15.93
CA LYS A 875 -19.15 34.98 -16.38
C LYS A 875 -18.36 34.19 -17.42
N ASP A 876 -18.43 32.88 -17.36
CA ASP A 876 -17.60 31.95 -18.14
C ASP A 876 -18.35 30.69 -18.59
N HIS A 877 -19.68 30.67 -18.48
CA HIS A 877 -20.49 29.49 -18.77
C HIS A 877 -21.90 29.86 -19.26
N GLY A 878 -22.46 29.03 -20.14
CA GLY A 878 -23.80 29.21 -20.69
C GLY A 878 -24.69 28.01 -20.38
N LEU A 879 -25.88 28.26 -19.85
CA LEU A 879 -26.86 27.25 -19.45
C LEU A 879 -28.20 27.50 -20.12
N LEU A 880 -29.09 26.51 -20.07
CA LEU A 880 -30.50 26.69 -20.41
C LEU A 880 -31.43 26.25 -19.29
N ALA A 881 -32.57 26.92 -19.19
CA ALA A 881 -33.74 26.40 -18.50
C ALA A 881 -34.99 26.71 -19.33
N GLY A 882 -36.02 25.87 -19.28
CA GLY A 882 -37.21 26.13 -20.08
C GLY A 882 -38.39 25.24 -19.75
N ILE A 883 -39.45 25.48 -20.51
CA ILE A 883 -40.74 24.80 -20.42
C ILE A 883 -41.18 24.42 -21.83
N LYS A 884 -41.67 23.20 -22.00
CA LYS A 884 -42.37 22.70 -23.18
C LYS A 884 -43.83 22.47 -22.83
N VAL A 885 -44.73 23.13 -23.53
CA VAL A 885 -46.18 22.96 -23.42
C VAL A 885 -46.68 22.28 -24.69
N LYS A 886 -47.18 21.04 -24.59
CA LYS A 886 -47.71 20.28 -25.72
C LYS A 886 -48.96 19.50 -25.31
N ASN A 887 -50.06 19.69 -26.04
CA ASN A 887 -51.32 18.95 -25.83
C ASN A 887 -51.86 18.99 -24.38
N GLY A 888 -51.61 20.08 -23.63
CA GLY A 888 -52.00 20.21 -22.23
C GLY A 888 -51.05 19.57 -21.22
N GLU A 889 -50.00 18.87 -21.68
CA GLU A 889 -48.91 18.38 -20.85
C GLU A 889 -47.77 19.40 -20.81
N THR A 890 -47.17 19.56 -19.63
CA THR A 890 -46.06 20.48 -19.40
C THR A 890 -44.84 19.69 -18.93
N GLU A 891 -43.71 19.88 -19.60
CA GLU A 891 -42.40 19.35 -19.20
C GLU A 891 -41.44 20.53 -19.06
N TRP A 892 -40.67 20.59 -17.98
CA TRP A 892 -39.60 21.57 -17.82
C TRP A 892 -38.26 20.92 -18.06
N PHE A 893 -37.26 21.72 -18.39
CA PHE A 893 -35.90 21.23 -18.56
C PHE A 893 -34.85 22.20 -18.03
N PHE A 894 -33.70 21.64 -17.70
CA PHE A 894 -32.48 22.38 -17.37
C PHE A 894 -31.32 21.72 -18.10
N TYR A 895 -30.49 22.50 -18.78
CA TYR A 895 -29.32 22.00 -19.49
C TYR A 895 -28.07 22.73 -19.02
N ASP A 896 -27.14 21.94 -18.49
CA ASP A 896 -25.80 22.38 -18.16
C ASP A 896 -24.81 21.62 -19.07
N PRO A 897 -24.14 22.29 -20.03
CA PRO A 897 -23.19 21.63 -20.92
C PRO A 897 -22.06 20.87 -20.20
N ASP A 898 -21.73 21.19 -18.95
CA ASP A 898 -20.70 20.48 -18.18
C ASP A 898 -21.20 19.17 -17.56
N ALA A 899 -22.52 19.00 -17.42
CA ALA A 899 -23.12 17.92 -16.64
C ALA A 899 -24.18 17.12 -17.42
N GLY A 900 -25.13 17.78 -18.09
CA GLY A 900 -26.15 17.11 -18.89
C GLY A 900 -27.50 17.83 -18.95
N LEU A 901 -28.48 17.15 -19.55
CA LEU A 901 -29.86 17.62 -19.72
C LEU A 901 -30.76 16.96 -18.68
N VAL A 902 -31.46 17.76 -17.89
CA VAL A 902 -32.47 17.34 -16.92
C VAL A 902 -33.85 17.64 -17.48
N LYS A 903 -34.77 16.69 -17.39
CA LYS A 903 -36.19 16.85 -17.68
C LYS A 903 -37.00 16.65 -16.40
N PHE A 904 -37.94 17.55 -16.13
CA PHE A 904 -38.81 17.55 -14.97
C PHE A 904 -40.27 17.39 -15.41
N GLN A 905 -40.95 16.37 -14.87
CA GLN A 905 -42.35 16.09 -15.15
C GLN A 905 -43.33 16.80 -14.21
N THR A 906 -42.84 17.37 -13.10
CA THR A 906 -43.69 18.05 -12.12
C THR A 906 -43.17 19.46 -11.85
N LEU A 907 -44.09 20.38 -11.56
CA LEU A 907 -43.74 21.75 -11.18
C LEU A 907 -42.83 21.77 -9.95
N GLN A 908 -43.15 20.95 -8.93
CA GLN A 908 -42.38 20.88 -7.70
C GLN A 908 -40.93 20.44 -7.96
N SER A 909 -40.72 19.36 -8.73
CA SER A 909 -39.37 18.88 -9.01
C SER A 909 -38.55 19.87 -9.84
N MET A 910 -39.19 20.62 -10.75
CA MET A 910 -38.55 21.75 -11.44
C MET A 910 -38.14 22.85 -10.48
N GLN A 911 -39.05 23.32 -9.61
CA GLN A 911 -38.78 24.43 -8.70
C GLN A 911 -37.64 24.11 -7.74
N GLU A 912 -37.67 22.93 -7.11
CA GLU A 912 -36.63 22.46 -6.19
C GLU A 912 -35.31 22.20 -6.93
N GLY A 913 -35.38 21.57 -8.11
CA GLY A 913 -34.20 21.24 -8.91
C GLY A 913 -33.47 22.48 -9.44
N LEU A 914 -34.20 23.48 -9.96
CA LEU A 914 -33.60 24.72 -10.43
C LEU A 914 -33.07 25.59 -9.28
N ASP A 915 -33.74 25.62 -8.13
CA ASP A 915 -33.23 26.35 -6.97
C ASP A 915 -31.90 25.76 -6.49
N LYS A 916 -31.83 24.43 -6.33
CA LYS A 916 -30.58 23.76 -5.97
C LYS A 916 -29.51 23.96 -7.04
N ALA A 917 -29.86 23.78 -8.31
CA ALA A 917 -28.90 23.89 -9.39
C ALA A 917 -28.30 25.30 -9.51
N LEU A 918 -29.08 26.36 -9.30
CA LEU A 918 -28.67 27.75 -9.54
C LEU A 918 -28.39 28.57 -8.27
N SER A 919 -28.77 28.10 -7.08
CA SER A 919 -28.78 28.96 -5.89
C SER A 919 -28.19 28.28 -4.66
N SER A 920 -28.62 27.06 -4.33
CA SER A 920 -28.46 26.51 -2.98
C SER A 920 -27.78 25.14 -2.91
N GLY A 921 -27.68 24.44 -4.04
CA GLY A 921 -27.20 23.06 -4.14
C GLY A 921 -25.71 22.93 -4.41
N LEU A 922 -25.31 21.68 -4.66
CA LEU A 922 -23.93 21.26 -4.89
C LEU A 922 -23.31 21.82 -6.17
N THR A 923 -24.12 22.02 -7.20
CA THR A 923 -23.67 22.67 -8.44
C THR A 923 -23.61 24.19 -8.27
N ALA A 924 -24.46 24.80 -7.44
CA ALA A 924 -24.46 26.26 -7.26
C ALA A 924 -23.12 26.81 -6.72
N VAL A 925 -22.43 26.06 -5.85
CA VAL A 925 -21.14 26.50 -5.26
C VAL A 925 -19.96 26.48 -6.23
N THR A 926 -20.11 25.80 -7.37
CA THR A 926 -19.09 25.77 -8.43
C THR A 926 -19.34 26.83 -9.51
N ARG A 927 -20.50 27.52 -9.47
CA ARG A 927 -20.93 28.52 -10.47
C ARG A 927 -20.27 29.88 -10.29
N ARG A 928 -20.22 30.66 -11.39
CA ARG A 928 -19.61 32.01 -11.42
C ARG A 928 -20.59 33.07 -11.95
N PRO A 929 -21.66 33.39 -11.20
CA PRO A 929 -22.66 34.38 -11.60
C PRO A 929 -22.11 35.81 -11.62
N TYR A 930 -22.86 36.74 -12.23
CA TYR A 930 -22.43 38.13 -12.45
C TYR A 930 -22.46 39.01 -11.20
N GLY A 931 -23.21 38.63 -10.17
CA GLY A 931 -23.37 39.41 -8.96
C GLY A 931 -23.48 38.54 -7.71
N LYS A 932 -22.98 39.08 -6.59
CA LYS A 932 -23.16 38.60 -5.22
C LYS A 932 -23.60 39.78 -4.33
N LYS A 933 -24.65 40.52 -4.71
CA LYS A 933 -25.11 41.65 -3.89
C LYS A 933 -25.98 41.10 -2.76
N HIS A 934 -25.59 41.32 -1.51
CA HIS A 934 -26.27 40.79 -0.31
C HIS A 934 -26.43 39.26 -0.28
N GLY A 935 -25.50 38.50 -0.89
CA GLY A 935 -25.52 37.03 -0.86
C GLY A 935 -26.42 36.36 -1.90
N THR A 936 -27.17 37.12 -2.70
CA THR A 936 -28.03 36.55 -3.75
C THR A 936 -27.30 36.45 -5.10
N LEU A 937 -27.30 35.26 -5.70
CA LEU A 937 -26.70 35.00 -7.01
C LEU A 937 -27.58 35.56 -8.13
N THR A 938 -26.98 36.28 -9.09
CA THR A 938 -27.70 36.85 -10.24
C THR A 938 -27.06 36.45 -11.57
N TYR A 939 -27.90 36.09 -12.53
CA TYR A 939 -27.55 35.62 -13.86
C TYR A 939 -28.01 36.62 -14.93
N ASN A 940 -27.33 36.61 -16.07
CA ASN A 940 -27.80 37.31 -17.26
C ASN A 940 -28.74 36.38 -18.03
N VAL A 941 -29.98 36.79 -18.30
CA VAL A 941 -30.99 35.93 -18.90
C VAL A 941 -31.59 36.59 -20.14
N SER A 942 -31.76 35.81 -21.21
CA SER A 942 -32.56 36.18 -22.39
C SER A 942 -33.36 34.98 -22.89
N GLU A 943 -34.52 35.22 -23.49
CA GLU A 943 -35.28 34.16 -24.17
C GLU A 943 -34.61 33.81 -25.51
N PHE A 944 -34.53 32.53 -25.84
CA PHE A 944 -34.01 32.03 -27.12
C PHE A 944 -35.13 31.95 -28.16
N GLN A 945 -34.83 32.34 -29.39
CA GLN A 945 -35.70 32.14 -30.55
C GLN A 945 -34.87 31.65 -31.74
N ALA A 946 -35.34 30.69 -32.53
CA ALA A 946 -34.59 30.17 -33.68
C ALA A 946 -34.10 31.27 -34.66
N ARG A 947 -34.86 32.36 -34.80
CA ARG A 947 -34.47 33.53 -35.62
C ARG A 947 -33.21 34.25 -35.14
N ASP A 948 -32.81 34.07 -33.88
CA ASP A 948 -31.58 34.64 -33.32
C ASP A 948 -30.34 34.08 -34.03
N LEU A 949 -30.44 32.86 -34.60
CA LEU A 949 -29.38 32.20 -35.36
C LEU A 949 -29.34 32.60 -36.84
N ALA A 950 -30.31 33.39 -37.31
CA ALA A 950 -30.36 33.93 -38.68
C ALA A 950 -29.66 35.30 -38.81
N ALA A 951 -28.93 35.74 -37.78
CA ALA A 951 -28.17 36.99 -37.80
C ALA A 951 -26.92 36.87 -38.70
N ASP A 952 -26.45 37.99 -39.27
CA ASP A 952 -25.32 38.08 -40.22
C ASP A 952 -24.01 37.42 -39.76
N LYS A 953 -23.90 37.08 -38.47
CA LYS A 953 -22.70 36.50 -37.84
C LYS A 953 -22.76 34.97 -37.66
N VAL A 954 -23.92 34.34 -37.80
CA VAL A 954 -24.13 32.91 -37.52
C VAL A 954 -24.65 32.20 -38.76
N ASP A 955 -23.99 31.11 -39.16
CA ASP A 955 -24.51 30.21 -40.20
C ASP A 955 -25.56 29.27 -39.59
N GLY A 956 -26.82 29.72 -39.56
CA GLY A 956 -27.92 28.94 -39.02
C GLY A 956 -28.14 27.59 -39.71
N ALA A 957 -27.77 27.46 -41.00
CA ALA A 957 -27.85 26.18 -41.71
C ALA A 957 -26.80 25.19 -41.21
N ALA A 958 -25.56 25.65 -40.99
CA ALA A 958 -24.51 24.84 -40.39
C ALA A 958 -24.87 24.42 -38.94
N VAL A 959 -25.41 25.34 -38.13
CA VAL A 959 -25.88 24.99 -36.77
C VAL A 959 -26.99 23.94 -36.81
N ALA A 960 -27.91 24.02 -37.77
CA ALA A 960 -28.96 23.02 -37.93
C ALA A 960 -28.44 21.62 -38.33
N GLN A 961 -27.27 21.52 -38.97
CA GLN A 961 -26.64 20.23 -39.27
C GLN A 961 -26.13 19.50 -38.02
N LEU A 962 -25.80 20.21 -36.93
CA LEU A 962 -25.38 19.60 -35.66
C LEU A 962 -26.47 18.70 -35.04
N MET A 963 -27.75 18.94 -35.38
CA MET A 963 -28.90 18.14 -34.94
C MET A 963 -29.41 17.18 -36.03
N THR A 964 -28.58 16.84 -37.02
CA THR A 964 -28.85 15.76 -38.00
C THR A 964 -28.03 14.52 -37.65
N PRO A 965 -28.56 13.29 -37.75
CA PRO A 965 -27.83 12.09 -37.35
C PRO A 965 -26.47 11.96 -38.07
N LEU A 966 -25.39 11.76 -37.30
CA LEU A 966 -24.06 11.42 -37.81
C LEU A 966 -23.97 10.00 -38.38
#